data_AF-A0AB34QGH1-F1
#
_entry.id   AF-A0AB34QGH1-F1
#
_cell.length_a   1.000
_cell.length_b   1.000
_cell.length_c   1.000
_cell.angle_alpha   90.00
_cell.angle_beta   90.00
_cell.angle_gamma   90.00
#
_symmetry.space_group_name_H-M   'P 1'
#
loop_
_entity.id
_entity.type
_entity.pdbx_description
1 polymer ?
#
loop_
_entity_poly.entity_id
_entity_poly.type
_entity_poly.pdbx_seq_one_letter_code
_entity_poly.pdbx_strand_id
1 'polypeptide(L)'
;MQDAILQALRRNAADDAVALAREWVTNAPDHAAAHRWLALALQQQGQPALALDSIDTALTLTPEDADLHLLRAGALLATRDLSAADAALSRSTALDPNQFNAYVMQAHLAVARGDLDEAERLSRTAARLAPEHPQLLAVDGVVEMRRGHSDRALALLTRAAEQLPDDARVLFSLGFAYLQKEHFAFAERAFERVIELNPPGTALRAFIAQLAQRQGRLDDALAAMQGVLEQPGGDLPAMRRLAGEMELQAGRPDQAAAHLRLALAHWPADRRTLHALLTAWERLGAVDDARDTLDAALATSATAHDLWLARLAVEPVGGPQAQAVIERWLLAMPEHLPALEALMRVHDMQGQADEAEMVARQIVAVEPGRISGEQRIVEALLQRDPPAAIACVESLIESLPAPQQTVLRPWLGNVQDRAGQPDAALGTWMQFHREQAQHRLPLPPQAARQPTQWPALGSIPDSVTARPLFVWGTPGSHVERLVAVMGAATPLVRGDRYGTTPPSDALQSYRTLEQLASGELAPTALVEGWKAQLPRRGIDDGNVIDWLLWWDNTLLTALRPHLPEGRLAIALRDPRDMLLDWLSAGASAPLALQSPQQATDWLLIALEQLATLHERDLYPHRIIRLDGIENDPQGISTALEQAFGLSFPLVEPRGPARLASGRWRDYRGVLGAQFDLLTLIAVRFGYPQD
;
A
#
# COMPACT_ATOMS: atom_id res chain seq x y z
N MET A 1 63.65 -13.90 -9.44
CA MET A 1 62.87 -12.68 -9.12
C MET A 1 61.41 -13.00 -8.88
N GLN A 2 60.74 -13.66 -9.83
CA GLN A 2 59.34 -14.10 -9.73
C GLN A 2 58.98 -14.84 -8.43
N ASP A 3 59.74 -15.86 -8.03
CA ASP A 3 59.40 -16.63 -6.83
C ASP A 3 59.44 -15.82 -5.53
N ALA A 4 60.34 -14.83 -5.45
CA ALA A 4 60.44 -13.94 -4.30
C ALA A 4 59.25 -12.98 -4.23
N ILE A 5 58.82 -12.43 -5.37
CA ILE A 5 57.60 -11.61 -5.46
C ILE A 5 56.39 -12.44 -5.08
N LEU A 6 56.24 -13.65 -5.64
CA LEU A 6 55.14 -14.55 -5.32
C LEU A 6 55.10 -14.91 -3.84
N GLN A 7 56.25 -15.13 -3.21
CA GLN A 7 56.34 -15.40 -1.77
C GLN A 7 55.92 -14.19 -0.93
N ALA A 8 56.28 -12.97 -1.33
CA ALA A 8 55.85 -11.74 -0.68
C ALA A 8 54.33 -11.53 -0.81
N LEU A 9 53.77 -11.72 -2.01
CA LEU A 9 52.33 -11.64 -2.26
C LEU A 9 51.54 -12.66 -1.41
N ARG A 10 52.03 -13.90 -1.31
CA ARG A 10 51.42 -14.96 -0.47
C ARG A 10 51.41 -14.65 1.01
N ARG A 11 52.38 -13.85 1.49
CA ARG A 11 52.46 -13.40 2.89
C ARG A 11 51.71 -12.09 3.14
N ASN A 12 51.01 -11.57 2.14
CA ASN A 12 50.37 -10.25 2.17
C ASN A 12 51.33 -9.08 2.45
N ALA A 13 52.61 -9.24 2.13
CA ALA A 13 53.63 -8.21 2.23
C ALA A 13 53.66 -7.38 0.94
N ALA A 14 52.62 -6.55 0.75
CA ALA A 14 52.40 -5.81 -0.50
C ALA A 14 53.53 -4.84 -0.83
N ASP A 15 54.07 -4.13 0.16
CA ASP A 15 55.17 -3.17 -0.03
C ASP A 15 56.45 -3.86 -0.52
N ASP A 16 56.80 -5.01 0.09
CA ASP A 16 57.95 -5.82 -0.31
C ASP A 16 57.77 -6.38 -1.72
N ALA A 17 56.57 -6.87 -2.06
CA ALA A 17 56.26 -7.37 -3.38
C ALA A 17 56.40 -6.28 -4.46
N VAL A 18 55.94 -5.06 -4.18
CA VAL A 18 56.07 -3.91 -5.08
C VAL A 18 57.54 -3.52 -5.25
N ALA A 19 58.32 -3.49 -4.17
CA ALA A 19 59.74 -3.17 -4.24
C ALA A 19 60.52 -4.16 -5.13
N LEU A 20 60.32 -5.46 -4.90
CA LEU A 20 60.94 -6.55 -5.68
C LEU A 20 60.50 -6.54 -7.15
N ALA A 21 59.24 -6.22 -7.42
CA ALA A 21 58.73 -6.12 -8.79
C ALA A 21 59.25 -4.88 -9.54
N ARG A 22 59.39 -3.73 -8.85
CA ARG A 22 60.02 -2.52 -9.42
C ARG A 22 61.49 -2.72 -9.75
N GLU A 23 62.22 -3.43 -8.88
CA GLU A 23 63.61 -3.82 -9.16
C GLU A 23 63.71 -4.67 -10.43
N TRP A 24 62.79 -5.63 -10.60
CA TRP A 24 62.74 -6.44 -11.81
C TRP A 24 62.46 -5.60 -13.06
N VAL A 25 61.47 -4.73 -13.02
CA VAL A 25 61.16 -3.82 -14.14
C VAL A 25 62.35 -2.92 -14.47
N THR A 26 63.10 -2.46 -13.47
CA THR A 26 64.29 -1.62 -13.67
C THR A 26 65.41 -2.38 -14.39
N ASN A 27 65.64 -3.64 -14.00
CA ASN A 27 66.69 -4.48 -14.59
C ASN A 27 66.29 -5.09 -15.94
N ALA A 28 65.00 -5.10 -16.26
CA ALA A 28 64.44 -5.76 -17.44
C ALA A 28 63.17 -5.03 -17.95
N PRO A 29 63.29 -3.78 -18.44
CA PRO A 29 62.13 -2.95 -18.78
C PRO A 29 61.30 -3.50 -19.95
N ASP A 30 61.91 -4.27 -20.85
CA ASP A 30 61.23 -4.84 -22.03
C ASP A 30 60.64 -6.24 -21.76
N HIS A 31 60.65 -6.72 -20.51
CA HIS A 31 60.05 -8.00 -20.13
C HIS A 31 58.61 -7.82 -19.63
N ALA A 32 57.62 -8.22 -20.44
CA ALA A 32 56.20 -8.16 -20.08
C ALA A 32 55.86 -8.83 -18.74
N ALA A 33 56.54 -9.94 -18.41
CA ALA A 33 56.38 -10.62 -17.13
C ALA A 33 56.75 -9.75 -15.92
N ALA A 34 57.78 -8.91 -16.01
CA ALA A 34 58.18 -8.03 -14.91
C ALA A 34 57.07 -6.99 -14.62
N HIS A 35 56.49 -6.42 -15.67
CA HIS A 35 55.35 -5.49 -15.59
C HIS A 35 54.08 -6.17 -15.07
N ARG A 36 53.80 -7.42 -15.49
CA ARG A 36 52.69 -8.23 -14.94
C ARG A 36 52.81 -8.43 -13.42
N TRP A 37 54.00 -8.78 -12.93
CA TRP A 37 54.23 -8.98 -11.51
C TRP A 37 54.16 -7.68 -10.71
N LEU A 38 54.61 -6.56 -11.30
CA LEU A 38 54.43 -5.23 -10.71
C LEU A 38 52.95 -4.85 -10.58
N ALA A 39 52.16 -5.10 -11.62
CA ALA A 39 50.72 -4.85 -11.59
C ALA A 39 50.02 -5.64 -10.47
N LEU A 40 50.30 -6.94 -10.35
CA LEU A 40 49.73 -7.79 -9.29
C LEU A 40 50.10 -7.28 -7.89
N ALA A 41 51.35 -6.84 -7.70
CA ALA A 41 51.80 -6.28 -6.43
C ALA A 41 51.12 -4.94 -6.09
N LEU A 42 51.01 -4.03 -7.07
CA LEU A 42 50.31 -2.75 -6.91
C LEU A 42 48.82 -2.93 -6.63
N GLN A 43 48.20 -3.95 -7.23
CA GLN A 43 46.81 -4.29 -6.96
C GLN A 43 46.60 -4.78 -5.52
N GLN A 44 47.50 -5.63 -4.99
CA GLN A 44 47.45 -6.04 -3.57
C GLN A 44 47.74 -4.88 -2.60
N GLN A 45 48.54 -3.90 -3.03
CA GLN A 45 48.80 -2.67 -2.28
C GLN A 45 47.62 -1.66 -2.33
N GLY A 46 46.55 -1.93 -3.07
CA GLY A 46 45.40 -1.04 -3.19
C GLY A 46 45.62 0.16 -4.12
N GLN A 47 46.53 0.06 -5.08
CA GLN A 47 46.85 1.11 -6.07
C GLN A 47 46.42 0.68 -7.49
N PRO A 48 45.11 0.56 -7.76
CA PRO A 48 44.60 -0.03 -9.01
C PRO A 48 44.93 0.79 -10.26
N ALA A 49 45.08 2.12 -10.14
CA ALA A 49 45.46 2.98 -11.27
C ALA A 49 46.90 2.71 -11.74
N LEU A 50 47.87 2.63 -10.81
CA LEU A 50 49.25 2.31 -11.15
C LEU A 50 49.41 0.85 -11.61
N ALA A 51 48.57 -0.05 -11.08
CA ALA A 51 48.49 -1.42 -11.57
C ALA A 51 48.06 -1.43 -13.04
N LEU A 52 47.04 -0.64 -13.42
CA LEU A 52 46.57 -0.52 -14.79
C LEU A 52 47.66 0.01 -15.74
N ASP A 53 48.42 1.04 -15.35
CA ASP A 53 49.54 1.56 -16.15
C ASP A 53 50.61 0.48 -16.43
N SER A 54 50.90 -0.34 -15.41
CA SER A 54 51.85 -1.46 -15.53
C SER A 54 51.31 -2.57 -16.43
N ILE A 55 50.00 -2.86 -16.37
CA ILE A 55 49.33 -3.84 -17.25
C ILE A 55 49.34 -3.35 -18.69
N ASP A 56 49.02 -2.07 -18.91
CA ASP A 56 49.02 -1.48 -20.26
C ASP A 56 50.43 -1.51 -20.85
N THR A 57 51.47 -1.24 -20.06
CA THR A 57 52.87 -1.42 -20.49
C THR A 57 53.17 -2.87 -20.88
N ALA A 58 52.76 -3.86 -20.06
CA ALA A 58 52.91 -5.28 -20.38
C ALA A 58 52.18 -5.65 -21.70
N LEU A 59 51.00 -5.07 -21.94
CA LEU A 59 50.23 -5.28 -23.16
C LEU A 59 50.84 -4.62 -24.40
N THR A 60 51.62 -3.54 -24.25
CA THR A 60 52.39 -3.01 -25.40
C THR A 60 53.47 -3.98 -25.87
N LEU A 61 54.07 -4.72 -24.93
CA LEU A 61 55.12 -5.70 -25.18
C LEU A 61 54.55 -7.04 -25.67
N THR A 62 53.39 -7.46 -25.15
CA THR A 62 52.70 -8.70 -25.53
C THR A 62 51.19 -8.47 -25.72
N PRO A 63 50.74 -7.92 -26.88
CA PRO A 63 49.35 -7.52 -27.09
C PRO A 63 48.33 -8.68 -27.16
N GLU A 64 48.80 -9.89 -27.43
CA GLU A 64 47.98 -11.09 -27.62
C GLU A 64 47.97 -12.02 -26.40
N ASP A 65 48.44 -11.55 -25.24
CA ASP A 65 48.39 -12.31 -23.99
C ASP A 65 47.00 -12.22 -23.33
N ALA A 66 46.25 -13.32 -23.35
CA ALA A 66 44.92 -13.41 -22.79
C ALA A 66 44.87 -13.16 -21.26
N ASP A 67 45.91 -13.54 -20.52
CA ASP A 67 45.99 -13.34 -19.06
C ASP A 67 46.18 -11.86 -18.71
N LEU A 68 46.92 -11.12 -19.53
CA LEU A 68 47.08 -9.68 -19.33
C LEU A 68 45.77 -8.92 -19.59
N HIS A 69 44.98 -9.33 -20.59
CA HIS A 69 43.64 -8.78 -20.80
C HIS A 69 42.67 -9.10 -19.65
N LEU A 70 42.75 -10.31 -19.08
CA LEU A 70 41.97 -10.66 -17.88
C LEU A 70 42.39 -9.81 -16.67
N LEU A 71 43.69 -9.65 -16.43
CA LEU A 71 44.23 -8.84 -15.35
C LEU A 71 43.81 -7.37 -15.50
N ARG A 72 43.84 -6.85 -16.73
CA ARG A 72 43.37 -5.51 -17.09
C ARG A 72 41.90 -5.32 -16.73
N ALA A 73 41.05 -6.29 -17.08
CA ALA A 73 39.64 -6.25 -16.73
C ALA A 73 39.42 -6.18 -15.21
N GLY A 74 40.18 -6.94 -14.43
CA GLY A 74 40.12 -6.89 -12.96
C GLY A 74 40.45 -5.51 -12.40
N ALA A 75 41.51 -4.87 -12.91
CA ALA A 75 41.89 -3.52 -12.52
C ALA A 75 40.83 -2.47 -12.90
N LEU A 76 40.25 -2.58 -14.11
CA LEU A 76 39.20 -1.68 -14.61
C LEU A 76 37.89 -1.78 -13.80
N LEU A 77 37.52 -2.98 -13.36
CA LEU A 77 36.39 -3.18 -12.46
C LEU A 77 36.62 -2.52 -11.09
N ALA A 78 37.85 -2.60 -10.56
CA ALA A 78 38.21 -1.94 -9.31
C ALA A 78 38.12 -0.40 -9.42
N THR A 79 38.43 0.16 -10.59
CA THR A 79 38.27 1.61 -10.89
C THR A 79 36.87 1.98 -11.42
N ARG A 80 35.92 1.04 -11.44
CA ARG A 80 34.53 1.19 -11.90
C ARG A 80 34.35 1.56 -13.39
N ASP A 81 35.34 1.30 -14.24
CA ASP A 81 35.20 1.41 -15.69
C ASP A 81 34.65 0.10 -16.29
N LEU A 82 33.33 -0.05 -16.20
CA LEU A 82 32.64 -1.28 -16.60
C LEU A 82 32.71 -1.54 -18.11
N SER A 83 32.74 -0.49 -18.94
CA SER A 83 32.77 -0.64 -20.39
C SER A 83 34.13 -1.10 -20.89
N ALA A 84 35.22 -0.50 -20.37
CA ALA A 84 36.56 -0.94 -20.73
C ALA A 84 36.86 -2.35 -20.17
N ALA A 85 36.32 -2.68 -18.99
CA ALA A 85 36.43 -4.03 -18.43
C ALA A 85 35.78 -5.09 -19.32
N ASP A 86 34.57 -4.84 -19.83
CA ASP A 86 33.85 -5.75 -20.74
C ASP A 86 34.62 -5.98 -22.06
N ALA A 87 35.21 -4.93 -22.61
CA ALA A 87 36.07 -5.02 -23.80
C ALA A 87 37.34 -5.86 -23.54
N ALA A 88 37.98 -5.66 -22.39
CA ALA A 88 39.17 -6.43 -21.99
C ALA A 88 38.83 -7.91 -21.75
N LEU A 89 37.71 -8.22 -21.09
CA LEU A 89 37.23 -9.60 -20.90
C LEU A 89 36.93 -10.27 -22.25
N SER A 90 36.25 -9.56 -23.15
CA SER A 90 35.94 -10.07 -24.48
C SER A 90 37.21 -10.38 -25.28
N ARG A 91 38.22 -9.50 -25.19
CA ARG A 91 39.52 -9.73 -25.83
C ARG A 91 40.24 -10.94 -25.22
N SER A 92 40.20 -11.10 -23.89
CA SER A 92 40.76 -12.27 -23.20
C SER A 92 40.13 -13.58 -23.70
N THR A 93 38.79 -13.67 -23.73
CA THR A 93 38.08 -14.87 -24.23
C THR A 93 38.23 -15.13 -25.73
N ALA A 94 38.50 -14.09 -26.52
CA ALA A 94 38.76 -14.23 -27.96
C ALA A 94 40.17 -14.77 -28.24
N LEU A 95 41.15 -14.42 -27.40
CA LEU A 95 42.53 -14.90 -27.49
C LEU A 95 42.67 -16.31 -26.89
N ASP A 96 41.99 -16.57 -25.77
CA ASP A 96 41.92 -17.89 -25.14
C ASP A 96 40.45 -18.28 -24.84
N PRO A 97 39.83 -19.10 -25.71
CA PRO A 97 38.48 -19.59 -25.49
C PRO A 97 38.31 -20.47 -24.24
N ASN A 98 39.40 -20.94 -23.62
CA ASN A 98 39.40 -21.73 -22.40
C ASN A 98 39.65 -20.90 -21.13
N GLN A 99 39.61 -19.56 -21.22
CA GLN A 99 39.89 -18.69 -20.09
C GLN A 99 38.69 -18.62 -19.13
N PHE A 100 38.57 -19.63 -18.25
CA PHE A 100 37.48 -19.80 -17.29
C PHE A 100 37.18 -18.54 -16.45
N ASN A 101 38.22 -17.89 -15.92
CA ASN A 101 38.06 -16.74 -15.04
C ASN A 101 37.45 -15.52 -15.77
N ALA A 102 37.72 -15.38 -17.07
CA ALA A 102 37.13 -14.32 -17.88
C ALA A 102 35.61 -14.51 -18.02
N TYR A 103 35.15 -15.74 -18.29
CA TYR A 103 33.71 -16.05 -18.37
C TYR A 103 32.99 -15.85 -17.03
N VAL A 104 33.60 -16.23 -15.90
CA VAL A 104 33.03 -15.99 -14.56
C VAL A 104 32.87 -14.49 -14.29
N MET A 105 33.89 -13.68 -14.62
CA MET A 105 33.82 -12.22 -14.46
C MET A 105 32.78 -11.57 -15.37
N GLN A 106 32.67 -12.02 -16.62
CA GLN A 106 31.60 -11.57 -17.54
C GLN A 106 30.22 -11.92 -17.00
N ALA A 107 30.03 -13.13 -16.46
CA ALA A 107 28.75 -13.55 -15.90
C ALA A 107 28.34 -12.70 -14.68
N HIS A 108 29.28 -12.39 -13.77
CA HIS A 108 29.03 -11.45 -12.67
C HIS A 108 28.66 -10.04 -13.17
N LEU A 109 29.30 -9.56 -14.23
CA LEU A 109 28.98 -8.26 -14.83
C LEU A 109 27.60 -8.26 -15.50
N ALA A 110 27.21 -9.36 -16.12
CA ALA A 110 25.87 -9.55 -16.67
C ALA A 110 24.80 -9.55 -15.56
N VAL A 111 25.04 -10.26 -14.45
CA VAL A 111 24.18 -10.20 -13.24
C VAL A 111 24.05 -8.78 -12.70
N ALA A 112 25.16 -8.02 -12.61
CA ALA A 112 25.14 -6.64 -12.13
C ALA A 112 24.33 -5.70 -13.05
N ARG A 113 24.31 -5.98 -14.36
CA ARG A 113 23.49 -5.28 -15.36
C ARG A 113 22.01 -5.72 -15.37
N GLY A 114 21.67 -6.80 -14.66
CA GLY A 114 20.34 -7.41 -14.68
C GLY A 114 20.09 -8.31 -15.89
N ASP A 115 21.11 -8.60 -16.71
CA ASP A 115 21.03 -9.50 -17.85
C ASP A 115 21.26 -10.94 -17.40
N LEU A 116 20.22 -11.55 -16.84
CA LEU A 116 20.28 -12.87 -16.23
C LEU A 116 20.45 -13.99 -17.26
N ASP A 117 19.95 -13.79 -18.48
CA ASP A 117 20.03 -14.79 -19.55
C ASP A 117 21.45 -14.86 -20.13
N GLU A 118 22.09 -13.71 -20.30
CA GLU A 118 23.50 -13.66 -20.69
C GLU A 118 24.40 -14.22 -19.59
N ALA A 119 24.12 -13.91 -18.32
CA ALA A 119 24.83 -14.49 -17.18
C ALA A 119 24.75 -16.03 -17.19
N GLU A 120 23.57 -16.59 -17.44
CA GLU A 120 23.38 -18.04 -17.55
C GLU A 120 24.10 -18.63 -18.77
N ARG A 121 24.10 -17.94 -19.92
CA ARG A 121 24.83 -18.37 -21.12
C ARG A 121 26.35 -18.43 -20.88
N LEU A 122 26.89 -17.39 -20.24
CA LEU A 122 28.31 -17.30 -19.88
C LEU A 122 28.65 -18.36 -18.83
N SER A 123 27.80 -18.54 -17.82
CA SER A 123 27.95 -19.59 -16.82
C SER A 123 27.99 -20.99 -17.44
N ARG A 124 27.04 -21.34 -18.33
CA ARG A 124 27.06 -22.61 -19.08
C ARG A 124 28.30 -22.79 -19.96
N THR A 125 28.95 -21.71 -20.37
CA THR A 125 30.19 -21.77 -21.13
C THR A 125 31.38 -22.05 -20.21
N ALA A 126 31.46 -21.35 -19.07
CA ALA A 126 32.43 -21.66 -18.02
C ALA A 126 32.28 -23.09 -17.45
N ALA A 127 31.04 -23.58 -17.31
CA ALA A 127 30.71 -24.93 -16.85
C ALA A 127 31.31 -26.04 -17.72
N ARG A 128 31.49 -25.78 -19.03
CA ARG A 128 32.12 -26.73 -19.96
C ARG A 128 33.62 -26.88 -19.70
N LEU A 129 34.26 -25.86 -19.12
CA LEU A 129 35.68 -25.85 -18.80
C LEU A 129 35.95 -26.47 -17.42
N ALA A 130 35.16 -26.06 -16.42
CA ALA A 130 35.27 -26.56 -15.05
C ALA A 130 33.86 -26.78 -14.46
N PRO A 131 33.28 -27.98 -14.63
CA PRO A 131 32.01 -28.34 -14.01
C PRO A 131 32.11 -28.24 -12.48
N GLU A 132 31.04 -27.75 -11.85
CA GLU A 132 30.92 -27.63 -10.38
C GLU A 132 31.95 -26.76 -9.66
N HIS A 133 32.68 -25.92 -10.39
CA HIS A 133 33.63 -24.98 -9.81
C HIS A 133 32.91 -24.01 -8.85
N PRO A 134 33.45 -23.72 -7.66
CA PRO A 134 32.67 -23.03 -6.62
C PRO A 134 32.33 -21.57 -6.94
N GLN A 135 33.18 -20.86 -7.69
CA GLN A 135 32.87 -19.53 -8.21
C GLN A 135 31.70 -19.57 -9.21
N LEU A 136 31.56 -20.66 -9.97
CA LEU A 136 30.45 -20.85 -10.90
C LEU A 136 29.14 -21.15 -10.15
N LEU A 137 29.22 -22.02 -9.14
CA LEU A 137 28.10 -22.27 -8.22
C LEU A 137 27.62 -20.97 -7.56
N ALA A 138 28.54 -20.07 -7.20
CA ALA A 138 28.19 -18.77 -6.65
C ALA A 138 27.50 -17.85 -7.69
N VAL A 139 27.99 -17.79 -8.93
CA VAL A 139 27.32 -17.04 -10.03
C VAL A 139 25.90 -17.57 -10.25
N ASP A 140 25.75 -18.88 -10.44
CA ASP A 140 24.45 -19.52 -10.69
C ASP A 140 23.49 -19.31 -9.52
N GLY A 141 24.00 -19.41 -8.30
CA GLY A 141 23.23 -19.12 -7.10
C GLY A 141 22.71 -17.68 -7.05
N VAL A 142 23.52 -16.69 -7.45
CA VAL A 142 23.08 -15.29 -7.54
C VAL A 142 22.07 -15.08 -8.68
N VAL A 143 22.25 -15.76 -9.83
CA VAL A 143 21.27 -15.73 -10.94
C VAL A 143 19.91 -16.25 -10.46
N GLU A 144 19.88 -17.43 -9.82
CA GLU A 144 18.64 -18.00 -9.28
C GLU A 144 18.03 -17.10 -8.18
N MET A 145 18.86 -16.47 -7.36
CA MET A 145 18.42 -15.50 -6.34
C MET A 145 17.72 -14.29 -6.97
N ARG A 146 18.25 -13.77 -8.08
CA ARG A 146 17.66 -12.64 -8.82
C ARG A 146 16.39 -13.02 -9.57
N ARG A 147 16.23 -14.29 -9.97
CA ARG A 147 15.00 -14.85 -10.56
C ARG A 147 13.91 -15.17 -9.52
N GLY A 148 14.21 -15.06 -8.23
CA GLY A 148 13.27 -15.38 -7.14
C GLY A 148 13.21 -16.87 -6.81
N HIS A 149 14.13 -17.70 -7.33
CA HIS A 149 14.23 -19.12 -7.02
C HIS A 149 15.08 -19.36 -5.76
N SER A 150 14.61 -18.86 -4.61
CA SER A 150 15.40 -18.78 -3.37
C SER A 150 15.92 -20.14 -2.85
N ASP A 151 15.18 -21.24 -3.05
CA ASP A 151 15.64 -22.58 -2.64
C ASP A 151 16.85 -23.07 -3.44
N ARG A 152 16.83 -22.84 -4.76
CA ARG A 152 17.95 -23.21 -5.64
C ARG A 152 19.16 -22.33 -5.38
N ALA A 153 18.93 -21.03 -5.22
CA ALA A 153 19.96 -20.07 -4.87
C ALA A 153 20.70 -20.49 -3.58
N LEU A 154 19.95 -20.83 -2.53
CA LEU A 154 20.53 -21.25 -1.26
C LEU A 154 21.34 -22.54 -1.40
N ALA A 155 20.82 -23.54 -2.12
CA ALA A 155 21.53 -24.80 -2.33
C ALA A 155 22.86 -24.61 -3.08
N LEU A 156 22.88 -23.80 -4.14
CA LEU A 156 24.07 -23.51 -4.94
C LEU A 156 25.10 -22.71 -4.13
N LEU A 157 24.67 -21.65 -3.44
CA LEU A 157 25.55 -20.81 -2.62
C LEU A 157 26.11 -21.54 -1.39
N THR A 158 25.34 -22.48 -0.82
CA THR A 158 25.84 -23.33 0.28
C THR A 158 26.97 -24.23 -0.20
N ARG A 159 26.79 -24.92 -1.35
CA ARG A 159 27.85 -25.74 -1.96
C ARG A 159 29.08 -24.91 -2.35
N ALA A 160 28.88 -23.68 -2.83
CA ALA A 160 29.98 -22.76 -3.12
C ALA A 160 30.76 -22.42 -1.84
N ALA A 161 30.06 -22.13 -0.73
CA ALA A 161 30.66 -21.79 0.55
C ALA A 161 31.36 -22.98 1.23
N GLU A 162 30.88 -24.22 1.04
CA GLU A 162 31.57 -25.43 1.53
C GLU A 162 32.96 -25.60 0.91
N GLN A 163 33.11 -25.22 -0.36
CA GLN A 163 34.37 -25.30 -1.09
C GLN A 163 35.24 -24.04 -0.92
N LEU A 164 34.62 -22.89 -0.67
CA LEU A 164 35.28 -21.59 -0.45
C LEU A 164 34.81 -20.96 0.89
N PRO A 165 35.17 -21.56 2.04
CA PRO A 165 34.64 -21.14 3.35
C PRO A 165 35.07 -19.73 3.77
N ASP A 166 36.13 -19.19 3.17
CA ASP A 166 36.69 -17.86 3.48
C ASP A 166 36.61 -16.87 2.29
N ASP A 167 35.83 -17.16 1.23
CA ASP A 167 35.58 -16.17 0.17
C ASP A 167 34.45 -15.22 0.59
N ALA A 168 34.82 -13.97 0.88
CA ALA A 168 33.88 -12.93 1.33
C ALA A 168 32.73 -12.66 0.35
N ARG A 169 32.93 -12.82 -0.97
CA ARG A 169 31.86 -12.58 -1.96
C ARG A 169 30.83 -13.70 -1.95
N VAL A 170 31.30 -14.94 -1.78
CA VAL A 170 30.44 -16.12 -1.64
C VAL A 170 29.63 -16.00 -0.35
N LEU A 171 30.27 -15.69 0.77
CA LEU A 171 29.60 -15.51 2.06
C LEU A 171 28.60 -14.36 2.04
N PHE A 172 28.93 -13.23 1.40
CA PHE A 172 28.01 -12.10 1.23
C PHE A 172 26.77 -12.50 0.43
N SER A 173 26.96 -13.22 -0.67
CA SER A 173 25.86 -13.73 -1.50
C SER A 173 25.00 -14.75 -0.75
N LEU A 174 25.63 -15.64 0.02
CA LEU A 174 24.96 -16.62 0.88
C LEU A 174 24.12 -15.92 1.97
N GLY A 175 24.64 -14.84 2.57
CA GLY A 175 23.90 -14.00 3.52
C GLY A 175 22.60 -13.45 2.92
N PHE A 176 22.62 -12.98 1.67
CA PHE A 176 21.40 -12.55 0.97
C PHE A 176 20.45 -13.71 0.62
N ALA A 177 20.97 -14.88 0.29
CA ALA A 177 20.15 -16.06 0.05
C ALA A 177 19.39 -16.50 1.32
N TYR A 178 20.07 -16.49 2.48
CA TYR A 178 19.40 -16.70 3.78
C TYR A 178 18.34 -15.64 4.06
N LEU A 179 18.61 -14.39 3.73
CA LEU A 179 17.66 -13.27 3.88
C LEU A 179 16.37 -13.44 3.06
N GLN A 180 16.48 -13.88 1.80
CA GLN A 180 15.28 -14.17 0.98
C GLN A 180 14.43 -15.29 1.55
N LYS A 181 15.06 -16.21 2.30
CA LYS A 181 14.40 -17.30 3.03
C LYS A 181 13.96 -16.91 4.44
N GLU A 182 14.16 -15.65 4.85
CA GLU A 182 13.89 -15.14 6.20
C GLU A 182 14.68 -15.86 7.31
N HIS A 183 15.79 -16.51 6.94
CA HIS A 183 16.70 -17.19 7.86
C HIS A 183 17.69 -16.17 8.48
N PHE A 184 17.18 -15.21 9.25
CA PHE A 184 17.94 -14.04 9.70
C PHE A 184 19.22 -14.36 10.49
N ALA A 185 19.19 -15.35 11.39
CA ALA A 185 20.36 -15.73 12.19
C ALA A 185 21.53 -16.27 11.33
N PHE A 186 21.21 -17.03 10.27
CA PHE A 186 22.21 -17.53 9.33
C PHE A 186 22.74 -16.42 8.42
N ALA A 187 21.87 -15.51 7.99
CA ALA A 187 22.28 -14.33 7.24
C ALA A 187 23.26 -13.46 8.03
N GLU A 188 22.93 -13.20 9.31
CA GLU A 188 23.78 -12.44 10.23
C GLU A 188 25.17 -13.06 10.38
N ARG A 189 25.24 -14.36 10.70
CA ARG A 189 26.49 -15.12 10.81
C ARG A 189 27.35 -15.03 9.55
N ALA A 190 26.72 -15.11 8.37
CA ALA A 190 27.41 -15.00 7.10
C ALA A 190 28.00 -13.59 6.90
N PHE A 191 27.26 -12.54 7.24
CA PHE A 191 27.75 -11.16 7.16
C PHE A 191 28.81 -10.82 8.22
N GLU A 192 28.70 -11.36 9.44
CA GLU A 192 29.75 -11.24 10.46
C GLU A 192 31.06 -11.81 9.95
N ARG A 193 31.03 -12.99 9.32
CA ARG A 193 32.22 -13.61 8.74
C ARG A 193 32.81 -12.78 7.60
N VAL A 194 31.97 -12.14 6.77
CA VAL A 194 32.44 -11.17 5.78
C VAL A 194 33.19 -10.02 6.45
N ILE A 195 32.70 -9.54 7.59
CA ILE A 195 33.35 -8.45 8.34
C ILE A 195 34.70 -8.86 8.90
N GLU A 196 34.82 -10.06 9.44
CA GLU A 196 36.07 -10.62 9.96
C GLU A 196 37.14 -10.78 8.87
N LEU A 197 36.73 -11.19 7.66
CA LEU A 197 37.63 -11.47 6.54
C LEU A 197 38.12 -10.21 5.84
N ASN A 198 37.23 -9.22 5.68
CA ASN A 198 37.55 -7.93 5.07
C ASN A 198 36.74 -6.86 5.78
N PRO A 199 37.31 -6.07 6.70
CA PRO A 199 36.58 -5.05 7.46
C PRO A 199 35.87 -4.07 6.50
N PRO A 200 34.55 -4.20 6.26
CA PRO A 200 33.81 -3.37 5.32
C PRO A 200 33.20 -2.19 6.09
N GLY A 201 32.68 -1.23 5.33
CA GLY A 201 32.19 0.04 5.85
C GLY A 201 30.97 -0.06 6.77
N THR A 202 30.72 1.05 7.47
CA THR A 202 29.58 1.37 8.36
C THR A 202 28.24 0.74 7.95
N ALA A 203 27.94 0.66 6.65
CA ALA A 203 26.66 0.19 6.14
C ALA A 203 26.36 -1.30 6.44
N LEU A 204 27.34 -2.20 6.33
CA LEU A 204 27.08 -3.63 6.59
C LEU A 204 26.84 -3.89 8.09
N ARG A 205 27.56 -3.17 8.96
CA ARG A 205 27.34 -3.22 10.42
C ARG A 205 25.93 -2.73 10.81
N ALA A 206 25.49 -1.60 10.24
CA ALA A 206 24.13 -1.10 10.45
C ALA A 206 23.06 -2.07 9.91
N PHE A 207 23.37 -2.82 8.85
CA PHE A 207 22.48 -3.84 8.31
C PHE A 207 22.38 -5.06 9.26
N ILE A 208 23.50 -5.50 9.84
CA ILE A 208 23.51 -6.54 10.88
C ILE A 208 22.66 -6.11 12.09
N ALA A 209 22.78 -4.86 12.55
CA ALA A 209 21.92 -4.33 13.63
C ALA A 209 20.42 -4.43 13.28
N GLN A 210 20.03 -4.14 12.03
CA GLN A 210 18.65 -4.31 11.56
C GLN A 210 18.22 -5.78 11.49
N LEU A 211 19.13 -6.72 11.21
CA LEU A 211 18.84 -8.15 11.26
C LEU A 211 18.57 -8.61 12.70
N ALA A 212 19.36 -8.15 13.67
CA ALA A 212 19.13 -8.40 15.08
C ALA A 212 17.77 -7.82 15.55
N GLN A 213 17.44 -6.59 15.12
CA GLN A 213 16.15 -5.95 15.37
C GLN A 213 14.98 -6.80 14.83
N ARG A 214 15.09 -7.32 13.60
CA ARG A 214 14.05 -8.20 13.00
C ARG A 214 13.89 -9.53 13.71
N GLN A 215 14.94 -10.02 14.36
CA GLN A 215 14.91 -11.22 15.20
C GLN A 215 14.34 -10.94 16.61
N GLY A 216 13.93 -9.70 16.91
CA GLY A 216 13.48 -9.29 18.24
C GLY A 216 14.61 -9.09 19.25
N ARG A 217 15.87 -9.18 18.83
CA ARG A 217 17.06 -8.96 19.67
C ARG A 217 17.42 -7.47 19.69
N LEU A 218 16.55 -6.67 20.31
CA LEU A 218 16.66 -5.20 20.30
C LEU A 218 17.89 -4.67 21.05
N ASP A 219 18.25 -5.25 22.20
CA ASP A 219 19.44 -4.82 22.93
C ASP A 219 20.74 -5.08 22.14
N ASP A 220 20.84 -6.24 21.48
CA ASP A 220 21.97 -6.56 20.60
C ASP A 220 22.05 -5.60 19.41
N ALA A 221 20.89 -5.29 18.81
CA ALA A 221 20.79 -4.33 17.71
C ALA A 221 21.28 -2.94 18.13
N LEU A 222 20.86 -2.46 19.32
CA LEU A 222 21.27 -1.16 19.84
C LEU A 222 22.76 -1.12 20.18
N ALA A 223 23.31 -2.18 20.79
CA ALA A 223 24.74 -2.28 21.06
C ALA A 223 25.58 -2.27 19.76
N ALA A 224 25.14 -3.03 18.76
CA ALA A 224 25.76 -3.02 17.43
C ALA A 224 25.67 -1.64 16.78
N MET A 225 24.53 -0.95 16.93
CA MET A 225 24.32 0.37 16.39
C MET A 225 25.18 1.44 17.08
N GLN A 226 25.40 1.33 18.39
CA GLN A 226 26.33 2.20 19.10
C GLN A 226 27.76 2.03 18.55
N GLY A 227 28.20 0.78 18.35
CA GLY A 227 29.49 0.50 17.71
C GLY A 227 29.59 1.03 16.28
N VAL A 228 28.48 1.16 15.56
CA VAL A 228 28.44 1.81 14.23
C VAL A 228 28.69 3.31 14.37
N LEU A 229 28.03 3.98 15.33
CA LEU A 229 28.12 5.44 15.51
C LEU A 229 29.50 5.89 16.03
N GLU A 230 30.21 5.04 16.75
CA GLU A 230 31.56 5.32 17.30
C GLU A 230 32.67 5.23 16.24
N GLN A 231 32.40 4.64 15.06
CA GLN A 231 33.41 4.49 14.00
C GLN A 231 33.65 5.80 13.23
N PRO A 232 34.89 6.04 12.73
CA PRO A 232 35.16 7.13 11.80
C PRO A 232 34.26 7.03 10.56
N GLY A 233 33.46 8.07 10.29
CA GLY A 233 32.46 8.07 9.21
C GLY A 233 31.19 7.26 9.51
N GLY A 234 31.00 6.85 10.76
CA GLY A 234 29.83 6.13 11.25
C GLY A 234 28.67 7.01 11.71
N ASP A 235 29.00 8.19 12.27
CA ASP A 235 28.04 9.17 12.73
C ASP A 235 27.39 9.96 11.57
N LEU A 236 26.52 9.28 10.82
CA LEU A 236 25.76 9.85 9.71
C LEU A 236 24.31 10.10 10.12
N PRO A 237 23.62 11.11 9.56
CA PRO A 237 22.22 11.37 9.90
C PRO A 237 21.29 10.17 9.68
N ALA A 238 21.53 9.34 8.66
CA ALA A 238 20.79 8.09 8.44
C ALA A 238 21.00 7.07 9.56
N MET A 239 22.22 6.98 10.10
CA MET A 239 22.55 6.08 11.20
C MET A 239 21.94 6.59 12.50
N ARG A 240 22.00 7.90 12.76
CA ARG A 240 21.31 8.51 13.90
C ARG A 240 19.80 8.30 13.82
N ARG A 241 19.17 8.48 12.65
CA ARG A 241 17.74 8.18 12.50
C ARG A 241 17.43 6.70 12.80
N LEU A 242 18.20 5.78 12.22
CA LEU A 242 17.99 4.34 12.44
C LEU A 242 18.14 3.96 13.93
N ALA A 243 19.16 4.49 14.60
CA ALA A 243 19.35 4.29 16.05
C ALA A 243 18.13 4.81 16.83
N GLY A 244 17.65 6.01 16.52
CA GLY A 244 16.47 6.57 17.17
C GLY A 244 15.18 5.78 16.93
N GLU A 245 14.97 5.28 15.71
CA GLU A 245 13.84 4.37 15.40
C GLU A 245 13.93 3.06 16.22
N MET A 246 15.13 2.48 16.39
CA MET A 246 15.35 1.30 17.23
C MET A 246 15.10 1.58 18.71
N GLU A 247 15.57 2.71 19.23
CA GLU A 247 15.34 3.13 20.62
C GLU A 247 13.84 3.33 20.92
N LEU A 248 13.06 3.85 19.96
CA LEU A 248 11.60 3.93 20.09
C LEU A 248 10.96 2.54 20.19
N GLN A 249 11.43 1.59 19.39
CA GLN A 249 10.95 0.22 19.47
C GLN A 249 11.31 -0.43 20.81
N ALA A 250 12.48 -0.11 21.36
CA ALA A 250 12.92 -0.54 22.68
C ALA A 250 12.23 0.17 23.85
N GLY A 251 11.33 1.13 23.58
CA GLY A 251 10.60 1.86 24.62
C GLY A 251 11.45 2.90 25.35
N ARG A 252 12.54 3.39 24.72
CA ARG A 252 13.47 4.41 25.24
C ARG A 252 13.33 5.73 24.46
N PRO A 253 12.18 6.44 24.60
CA PRO A 253 11.89 7.61 23.77
C PRO A 253 12.81 8.81 24.05
N ASP A 254 13.42 8.88 25.23
CA ASP A 254 14.44 9.88 25.60
C ASP A 254 15.71 9.74 24.76
N GLN A 255 16.25 8.52 24.67
CA GLN A 255 17.43 8.21 23.85
C GLN A 255 17.10 8.37 22.36
N ALA A 256 15.92 7.93 21.95
CA ALA A 256 15.44 8.12 20.59
C ALA A 256 15.43 9.60 20.19
N ALA A 257 14.84 10.47 21.01
CA ALA A 257 14.79 11.89 20.73
C ALA A 257 16.20 12.50 20.61
N ALA A 258 17.16 12.07 21.44
CA ALA A 258 18.55 12.53 21.34
C ALA A 258 19.18 12.21 19.97
N HIS A 259 19.03 10.97 19.50
CA HIS A 259 19.53 10.57 18.18
C HIS A 259 18.81 11.28 17.04
N LEU A 260 17.48 11.37 17.11
CA LEU A 260 16.68 11.92 16.03
C LEU A 260 16.82 13.44 15.89
N ARG A 261 17.07 14.18 16.97
CA ARG A 261 17.37 15.63 16.90
C ARG A 261 18.65 15.89 16.10
N LEU A 262 19.67 15.04 16.26
CA LEU A 262 20.90 15.12 15.47
C LEU A 262 20.63 14.84 13.98
N ALA A 263 19.79 13.86 13.67
CA ALA A 263 19.38 13.61 12.29
C ALA A 263 18.59 14.78 11.68
N LEU A 264 17.66 15.36 12.44
CA LEU A 264 16.83 16.50 12.02
C LEU A 264 17.68 17.73 11.68
N ALA A 265 18.74 18.01 12.45
CA ALA A 265 19.63 19.14 12.20
C ALA A 265 20.27 19.13 10.80
N HIS A 266 20.49 17.93 10.24
CA HIS A 266 21.00 17.77 8.89
C HIS A 266 19.90 17.62 7.83
N TRP A 267 18.78 16.99 8.18
CA TRP A 267 17.65 16.77 7.27
C TRP A 267 16.31 17.36 7.77
N PRO A 268 16.17 18.69 7.67
CA PRO A 268 14.97 19.51 7.79
C PRO A 268 13.61 18.84 7.74
N ALA A 269 13.44 18.27 6.56
CA ALA A 269 12.20 17.85 5.95
C ALA A 269 12.12 16.32 5.81
N ASP A 270 13.04 15.57 6.43
CA ASP A 270 12.95 14.11 6.40
C ASP A 270 11.75 13.64 7.22
N ARG A 271 10.67 13.29 6.51
CA ARG A 271 9.39 12.86 7.10
C ARG A 271 9.56 11.70 8.08
N ARG A 272 10.50 10.78 7.82
CA ARG A 272 10.78 9.65 8.71
C ARG A 272 11.33 10.12 10.05
N THR A 273 12.33 10.99 10.03
CA THR A 273 12.87 11.61 11.26
C THR A 273 11.79 12.37 12.03
N LEU A 274 11.00 13.21 11.34
CA LEU A 274 9.94 14.01 11.97
C LEU A 274 8.86 13.13 12.61
N HIS A 275 8.40 12.09 11.93
CA HIS A 275 7.41 11.16 12.48
C HIS A 275 7.94 10.41 13.72
N ALA A 276 9.20 9.95 13.67
CA ALA A 276 9.83 9.30 14.81
C ALA A 276 9.99 10.27 15.99
N LEU A 277 10.37 11.53 15.75
CA LEU A 277 10.45 12.55 16.80
C LEU A 277 9.10 12.85 17.44
N LEU A 278 8.05 13.04 16.63
CA LEU A 278 6.69 13.25 17.14
C LEU A 278 6.26 12.09 18.04
N THR A 279 6.52 10.85 17.62
CA THR A 279 6.25 9.64 18.42
C THR A 279 7.06 9.64 19.73
N ALA A 280 8.33 10.06 19.68
CA ALA A 280 9.19 10.15 20.86
C ALA A 280 8.64 11.18 21.87
N TRP A 281 8.30 12.37 21.39
CA TRP A 281 7.77 13.46 22.21
C TRP A 281 6.41 13.14 22.81
N GLU A 282 5.52 12.50 22.04
CA GLU A 282 4.22 12.05 22.53
C GLU A 282 4.37 11.07 23.71
N ARG A 283 5.25 10.07 23.57
CA ARG A 283 5.52 9.09 24.65
C ARG A 283 6.15 9.71 25.89
N LEU A 284 6.92 10.79 25.72
CA LEU A 284 7.54 11.52 26.82
C LEU A 284 6.61 12.56 27.45
N GLY A 285 5.52 12.95 26.78
CA GLY A 285 4.76 14.15 27.11
C GLY A 285 5.58 15.45 26.94
N ALA A 286 6.64 15.42 26.12
CA ALA A 286 7.63 16.49 25.99
C ALA A 286 7.22 17.53 24.93
N VAL A 287 6.03 18.12 25.09
CA VAL A 287 5.43 19.07 24.14
C VAL A 287 6.29 20.33 23.96
N ASP A 288 6.82 20.89 25.05
CA ASP A 288 7.61 22.13 24.97
C ASP A 288 8.93 21.93 24.24
N ASP A 289 9.61 20.81 24.47
CA ASP A 289 10.82 20.44 23.74
C ASP A 289 10.55 20.18 22.24
N ALA A 290 9.39 19.61 21.91
CA ALA A 290 8.95 19.48 20.52
C ALA A 290 8.79 20.85 19.84
N ARG A 291 8.14 21.80 20.53
CA ARG A 291 7.96 23.18 20.04
C ARG A 291 9.31 23.85 19.80
N ASP A 292 10.17 23.86 20.81
CA ASP A 292 11.47 24.53 20.76
C ASP A 292 12.38 23.95 19.67
N THR A 293 12.44 22.61 19.58
CA THR A 293 13.25 21.92 18.56
C THR A 293 12.76 22.23 17.15
N LEU A 294 11.46 22.15 16.91
CA LEU A 294 10.88 22.38 15.59
C LEU A 294 10.96 23.87 15.20
N ASP A 295 10.76 24.79 16.14
CA ASP A 295 10.90 26.24 15.90
C ASP A 295 12.36 26.62 15.59
N ALA A 296 13.33 26.00 16.26
CA ALA A 296 14.75 26.17 15.94
C ALA A 296 15.09 25.66 14.52
N ALA A 297 14.56 24.50 14.13
CA ALA A 297 14.74 23.97 12.78
C ALA A 297 14.10 24.89 11.71
N LEU A 298 12.89 25.42 12.00
CA LEU A 298 12.18 26.34 11.12
C LEU A 298 12.93 27.66 10.92
N ALA A 299 13.68 28.13 11.91
CA ALA A 299 14.51 29.34 11.76
C ALA A 299 15.57 29.20 10.66
N THR A 300 16.03 27.97 10.39
CA THR A 300 16.99 27.67 9.30
C THR A 300 16.37 27.09 8.04
N SER A 301 15.11 26.62 8.11
CA SER A 301 14.44 25.88 7.03
C SER A 301 12.97 26.25 6.92
N ALA A 302 12.70 27.55 6.83
CA ALA A 302 11.35 28.10 6.83
C ALA A 302 10.46 27.67 5.64
N THR A 303 11.06 27.13 4.57
CA THR A 303 10.34 26.63 3.39
C THR A 303 10.06 25.11 3.43
N ALA A 304 10.42 24.42 4.52
CA ALA A 304 10.22 22.97 4.66
C ALA A 304 8.77 22.65 5.05
N HIS A 305 7.96 22.19 4.09
CA HIS A 305 6.55 21.85 4.31
C HIS A 305 6.31 20.81 5.42
N ASP A 306 6.99 19.66 5.37
CA ASP A 306 6.78 18.58 6.35
C ASP A 306 7.17 19.03 7.78
N LEU A 307 8.11 19.97 7.91
CA LEU A 307 8.52 20.53 9.19
C LEU A 307 7.43 21.43 9.80
N TRP A 308 6.75 22.23 8.97
CA TRP A 308 5.57 22.99 9.41
C TRP A 308 4.41 22.07 9.82
N LEU A 309 4.18 20.99 9.08
CA LEU A 309 3.18 19.99 9.47
C LEU A 309 3.53 19.36 10.83
N ALA A 310 4.80 19.01 11.05
CA ALA A 310 5.24 18.48 12.34
C ALA A 310 5.04 19.51 13.46
N ARG A 311 5.38 20.79 13.21
CA ARG A 311 5.17 21.86 14.20
C ARG A 311 3.69 22.08 14.51
N LEU A 312 2.82 22.02 13.51
CA LEU A 312 1.37 22.15 13.68
C LEU A 312 0.77 20.95 14.46
N ALA A 313 1.26 19.74 14.21
CA ALA A 313 0.78 18.51 14.85
C ALA A 313 0.98 18.47 16.37
N VAL A 314 1.89 19.30 16.91
CA VAL A 314 2.15 19.42 18.35
C VAL A 314 1.09 20.28 19.06
N GLU A 315 0.30 21.07 18.32
CA GLU A 315 -0.69 21.98 18.91
C GLU A 315 -2.08 21.34 19.03
N PRO A 316 -2.90 21.77 20.02
CA PRO A 316 -4.29 21.36 20.13
C PRO A 316 -5.07 21.67 18.85
N VAL A 317 -5.78 20.67 18.32
CA VAL A 317 -6.55 20.79 17.07
C VAL A 317 -7.59 21.90 17.19
N GLY A 318 -7.61 22.83 16.23
CA GLY A 318 -8.54 23.97 16.20
C GLY A 318 -8.26 25.09 17.22
N GLY A 319 -7.24 24.94 18.08
CA GLY A 319 -6.90 25.92 19.10
C GLY A 319 -6.19 27.17 18.55
N PRO A 320 -6.11 28.26 19.36
CA PRO A 320 -5.45 29.51 18.95
C PRO A 320 -3.95 29.33 18.70
N GLN A 321 -3.29 28.38 19.37
CA GLN A 321 -1.88 28.06 19.13
C GLN A 321 -1.67 27.45 17.74
N ALA A 322 -2.56 26.55 17.31
CA ALA A 322 -2.52 25.95 15.98
C ALA A 322 -2.68 27.02 14.90
N GLN A 323 -3.63 27.94 15.10
CA GLN A 323 -3.82 29.10 14.20
C GLN A 323 -2.54 29.95 14.10
N ALA A 324 -1.92 30.31 15.22
CA ALA A 324 -0.69 31.11 15.23
C ALA A 324 0.47 30.42 14.47
N VAL A 325 0.57 29.09 14.55
CA VAL A 325 1.55 28.32 13.76
C VAL A 325 1.24 28.39 12.27
N ILE A 326 -0.03 28.25 11.87
CA ILE A 326 -0.45 28.32 10.47
C ILE A 326 -0.24 29.73 9.90
N GLU A 327 -0.52 30.78 10.67
CA GLU A 327 -0.27 32.17 10.25
C GLU A 327 1.24 32.41 10.04
N ARG A 328 2.09 31.94 10.97
CA ARG A 328 3.56 31.96 10.79
C ARG A 328 3.99 31.18 9.55
N TRP A 329 3.36 30.04 9.29
CA TRP A 329 3.62 29.23 8.11
C TRP A 329 3.28 30.00 6.82
N LEU A 330 2.11 30.66 6.75
CA LEU A 330 1.72 31.48 5.61
C LEU A 330 2.58 32.74 5.45
N LEU A 331 3.15 33.29 6.52
CA LEU A 331 4.16 34.35 6.42
C LEU A 331 5.46 33.86 5.78
N ALA A 332 5.88 32.64 6.10
CA ALA A 332 7.10 32.04 5.53
C ALA A 332 6.88 31.54 4.09
N MET A 333 5.70 31.03 3.78
CA MET A 333 5.30 30.55 2.46
C MET A 333 3.92 31.11 2.09
N PRO A 334 3.88 32.33 1.55
CA PRO A 334 2.64 32.92 1.04
C PRO A 334 1.99 32.00 0.01
N GLU A 335 0.66 31.95 -0.02
CA GLU A 335 -0.12 31.14 -0.98
C GLU A 335 0.09 29.62 -0.89
N HIS A 336 0.80 29.11 0.14
CA HIS A 336 0.99 27.67 0.30
C HIS A 336 -0.34 26.97 0.59
N LEU A 337 -0.87 26.27 -0.42
CA LEU A 337 -2.20 25.66 -0.40
C LEU A 337 -2.48 24.79 0.85
N PRO A 338 -1.59 23.86 1.27
CA PRO A 338 -1.81 23.10 2.51
C PRO A 338 -1.96 23.95 3.78
N ALA A 339 -1.27 25.10 3.85
CA ALA A 339 -1.37 26.00 4.99
C ALA A 339 -2.68 26.79 4.97
N LEU A 340 -3.10 27.26 3.80
CA LEU A 340 -4.43 27.89 3.62
C LEU A 340 -5.55 26.92 3.97
N GLU A 341 -5.46 25.66 3.54
CA GLU A 341 -6.44 24.61 3.90
C GLU A 341 -6.43 24.26 5.39
N ALA A 342 -5.28 24.32 6.04
CA ALA A 342 -5.20 24.21 7.49
C ALA A 342 -5.90 25.39 8.18
N LEU A 343 -5.65 26.62 7.73
CA LEU A 343 -6.25 27.83 8.30
C LEU A 343 -7.78 27.85 8.13
N MET A 344 -8.26 27.53 6.92
CA MET A 344 -9.69 27.42 6.62
C MET A 344 -10.38 26.45 7.58
N ARG A 345 -9.80 25.26 7.79
CA ARG A 345 -10.36 24.26 8.72
C ARG A 345 -10.33 24.72 10.17
N VAL A 346 -9.29 25.43 10.60
CA VAL A 346 -9.22 25.98 11.96
C VAL A 346 -10.31 27.02 12.18
N HIS A 347 -10.55 27.92 11.22
CA HIS A 347 -11.66 28.87 11.30
C HIS A 347 -13.03 28.15 11.37
N ASP A 348 -13.24 27.10 10.56
CA ASP A 348 -14.47 26.29 10.64
C ASP A 348 -14.67 25.64 12.01
N MET A 349 -13.62 25.05 12.60
CA MET A 349 -13.67 24.46 13.94
C MET A 349 -13.97 25.49 15.03
N GLN A 350 -13.57 26.74 14.84
CA GLN A 350 -13.82 27.86 15.75
C GLN A 350 -15.19 28.52 15.53
N GLY A 351 -15.97 28.09 14.53
CA GLY A 351 -17.24 28.71 14.15
C GLY A 351 -17.10 30.07 13.46
N GLN A 352 -15.91 30.38 12.95
CA GLN A 352 -15.56 31.62 12.26
C GLN A 352 -15.85 31.48 10.76
N ALA A 353 -17.14 31.52 10.42
CA ALA A 353 -17.59 31.13 9.10
C ALA A 353 -17.17 32.10 7.98
N ASP A 354 -17.09 33.40 8.28
CA ASP A 354 -16.73 34.45 7.33
C ASP A 354 -15.22 34.41 7.02
N GLU A 355 -14.40 34.17 8.04
CA GLU A 355 -12.95 34.02 7.93
C GLU A 355 -12.60 32.77 7.11
N ALA A 356 -13.27 31.65 7.36
CA ALA A 356 -13.12 30.45 6.54
C ALA A 356 -13.53 30.67 5.08
N GLU A 357 -14.62 31.40 4.80
CA GLU A 357 -15.00 31.78 3.42
C GLU A 357 -13.91 32.65 2.76
N MET A 358 -13.34 33.61 3.50
CA MET A 358 -12.27 34.46 2.99
C MET A 358 -11.03 33.66 2.61
N VAL A 359 -10.60 32.72 3.46
CA VAL A 359 -9.46 31.83 3.16
C VAL A 359 -9.79 30.91 1.99
N ALA A 360 -11.02 30.39 1.90
CA ALA A 360 -11.46 29.58 0.77
C ALA A 360 -11.36 30.34 -0.56
N ARG A 361 -11.69 31.64 -0.58
CA ARG A 361 -11.52 32.51 -1.76
C ARG A 361 -10.04 32.71 -2.12
N GLN A 362 -9.14 32.78 -1.14
CA GLN A 362 -7.70 32.81 -1.40
C GLN A 362 -7.23 31.50 -2.03
N ILE A 363 -7.70 30.36 -1.53
CA ILE A 363 -7.39 29.03 -2.08
C ILE A 363 -7.78 28.96 -3.57
N VAL A 364 -9.01 29.37 -3.91
CA VAL A 364 -9.50 29.39 -5.29
C VAL A 364 -8.76 30.42 -6.17
N ALA A 365 -8.32 31.54 -5.60
CA ALA A 365 -7.50 32.51 -6.33
C ALA A 365 -6.10 31.96 -6.68
N VAL A 366 -5.51 31.14 -5.80
CA VAL A 366 -4.23 30.46 -6.04
C VAL A 366 -4.39 29.32 -7.04
N GLU A 367 -5.41 28.48 -6.86
CA GLU A 367 -5.70 27.34 -7.73
C GLU A 367 -7.21 27.28 -8.04
N PRO A 368 -7.65 27.88 -9.16
CA PRO A 368 -9.05 27.87 -9.58
C PRO A 368 -9.59 26.45 -9.74
N GLY A 369 -10.79 26.18 -9.20
CA GLY A 369 -11.41 24.86 -9.22
C GLY A 369 -10.92 23.88 -8.16
N ARG A 370 -10.06 24.33 -7.21
CA ARG A 370 -9.66 23.50 -6.07
C ARG A 370 -10.85 23.22 -5.14
N ILE A 371 -11.26 21.95 -5.10
CA ILE A 371 -12.49 21.49 -4.45
C ILE A 371 -12.63 21.94 -2.99
N SER A 372 -11.55 21.97 -2.20
CA SER A 372 -11.60 22.38 -0.79
C SER A 372 -12.08 23.83 -0.62
N GLY A 373 -11.57 24.75 -1.43
CA GLY A 373 -12.01 26.15 -1.44
C GLY A 373 -13.41 26.32 -2.03
N GLU A 374 -13.66 25.71 -3.20
CA GLU A 374 -14.96 25.80 -3.87
C GLU A 374 -16.10 25.28 -2.98
N GLN A 375 -15.90 24.11 -2.34
CA GLN A 375 -16.89 23.53 -1.44
C GLN A 375 -17.23 24.45 -0.28
N ARG A 376 -16.22 25.10 0.30
CA ARG A 376 -16.43 25.98 1.45
C ARG A 376 -17.12 27.30 1.09
N ILE A 377 -16.83 27.85 -0.10
CA ILE A 377 -17.53 29.02 -0.64
C ILE A 377 -18.99 28.67 -0.91
N VAL A 378 -19.26 27.53 -1.55
CA VAL A 378 -20.62 27.06 -1.83
C VAL A 378 -21.41 26.84 -0.55
N GLU A 379 -20.78 26.30 0.51
CA GLU A 379 -21.43 26.15 1.82
C GLU A 379 -21.85 27.50 2.42
N ALA A 380 -21.00 28.53 2.34
CA ALA A 380 -21.36 29.88 2.79
C ALA A 380 -22.49 30.48 1.95
N LEU A 381 -22.43 30.31 0.63
CA LEU A 381 -23.47 30.79 -0.28
C LEU A 381 -24.80 30.08 -0.06
N LEU A 382 -24.82 28.78 0.24
CA LEU A 382 -26.07 28.07 0.54
C LEU A 382 -26.84 28.67 1.72
N GLN A 383 -26.15 29.28 2.67
CA GLN A 383 -26.78 29.95 3.81
C GLN A 383 -27.26 31.36 3.48
N ARG A 384 -26.53 32.10 2.62
CA ARG A 384 -26.77 33.52 2.33
C ARG A 384 -27.56 33.78 1.05
N ASP A 385 -27.24 33.06 -0.02
CA ASP A 385 -27.74 33.20 -1.38
C ASP A 385 -27.70 31.84 -2.12
N PRO A 386 -28.69 30.94 -1.89
CA PRO A 386 -28.72 29.63 -2.50
C PRO A 386 -28.66 29.63 -4.05
N PRO A 387 -29.34 30.55 -4.76
CA PRO A 387 -29.15 30.70 -6.21
C PRO A 387 -27.70 30.95 -6.63
N ALA A 388 -26.97 31.81 -5.90
CA ALA A 388 -25.54 32.02 -6.18
C ALA A 388 -24.69 30.78 -5.89
N ALA A 389 -25.05 29.97 -4.89
CA ALA A 389 -24.37 28.71 -4.60
C ALA A 389 -24.50 27.72 -5.76
N ILE A 390 -25.70 27.61 -6.35
CA ILE A 390 -25.96 26.79 -7.54
C ILE A 390 -25.13 27.30 -8.73
N ALA A 391 -25.21 28.60 -9.02
CA ALA A 391 -24.48 29.22 -10.13
C ALA A 391 -22.95 29.03 -10.02
N CYS A 392 -22.42 29.03 -8.79
CA CYS A 392 -21.01 28.76 -8.52
C CYS A 392 -20.59 27.36 -9.00
N VAL A 393 -21.37 26.33 -8.64
CA VAL A 393 -21.06 24.94 -9.04
C VAL A 393 -21.30 24.72 -10.54
N GLU A 394 -22.33 25.35 -11.11
CA GLU A 394 -22.58 25.32 -12.56
C GLU A 394 -21.40 25.91 -13.34
N SER A 395 -20.92 27.10 -12.95
CA SER A 395 -19.76 27.73 -13.58
C SER A 395 -18.50 26.87 -13.46
N LEU A 396 -18.30 26.22 -12.30
CA LEU A 396 -17.19 25.29 -12.12
C LEU A 396 -17.32 24.09 -13.07
N ILE A 397 -18.50 23.49 -13.20
CA ILE A 397 -18.74 22.39 -14.15
C ILE A 397 -18.46 22.84 -15.58
N GLU A 398 -18.94 24.01 -15.99
CA GLU A 398 -18.74 24.55 -17.34
C GLU A 398 -17.27 24.81 -17.67
N SER A 399 -16.45 25.13 -16.68
CA SER A 399 -15.02 25.35 -16.84
C SER A 399 -14.22 24.05 -17.08
N LEU A 400 -14.79 22.89 -16.74
CA LEU A 400 -14.11 21.60 -16.87
C LEU A 400 -14.24 20.98 -18.26
N PRO A 401 -13.24 20.21 -18.74
CA PRO A 401 -13.35 19.38 -19.93
C PRO A 401 -14.55 18.42 -19.85
N ALA A 402 -15.22 18.17 -20.99
CA ALA A 402 -16.45 17.36 -21.06
C ALA A 402 -16.42 16.03 -20.27
N PRO A 403 -15.33 15.22 -20.27
CA PRO A 403 -15.28 13.98 -19.48
C PRO A 403 -15.31 14.19 -17.95
N GLN A 404 -14.89 15.37 -17.48
CA GLN A 404 -14.78 15.72 -16.06
C GLN A 404 -16.04 16.42 -15.53
N GLN A 405 -16.87 17.00 -16.41
CA GLN A 405 -18.12 17.68 -16.04
C GLN A 405 -19.07 16.76 -15.27
N THR A 406 -19.18 15.49 -15.70
CA THR A 406 -20.05 14.50 -15.06
C THR A 406 -19.67 14.21 -13.61
N VAL A 407 -18.41 14.41 -13.21
CA VAL A 407 -17.90 14.10 -11.86
C VAL A 407 -18.51 15.01 -10.80
N LEU A 408 -18.78 16.28 -11.13
CA LEU A 408 -19.32 17.25 -10.18
C LEU A 408 -20.84 17.36 -10.18
N ARG A 409 -21.54 16.70 -11.12
CA ARG A 409 -23.02 16.68 -11.16
C ARG A 409 -23.67 16.20 -9.85
N PRO A 410 -23.19 15.14 -9.18
CA PRO A 410 -23.77 14.74 -7.90
C PRO A 410 -23.69 15.85 -6.84
N TRP A 411 -22.60 16.61 -6.85
CA TRP A 411 -22.44 17.76 -5.96
C TRP A 411 -23.43 18.89 -6.30
N LEU A 412 -23.59 19.24 -7.58
CA LEU A 412 -24.61 20.21 -8.03
C LEU A 412 -26.02 19.81 -7.58
N GLY A 413 -26.41 18.54 -7.77
CA GLY A 413 -27.72 18.07 -7.34
C GLY A 413 -27.93 18.17 -5.83
N ASN A 414 -26.89 17.91 -5.03
CA ASN A 414 -26.95 18.09 -3.57
C ASN A 414 -27.05 19.58 -3.16
N VAL A 415 -26.40 20.47 -3.89
CA VAL A 415 -26.51 21.93 -3.66
C VAL A 415 -27.93 22.41 -4.03
N GLN A 416 -28.50 21.92 -5.13
CA GLN A 416 -29.88 22.22 -5.53
C GLN A 416 -30.91 21.70 -4.51
N ASP A 417 -30.73 20.49 -3.97
CA ASP A 417 -31.58 19.95 -2.89
C ASP A 417 -31.54 20.86 -1.65
N ARG A 418 -30.35 21.20 -1.19
CA ARG A 418 -30.15 22.06 -0.01
C ARG A 418 -30.64 23.49 -0.23
N ALA A 419 -30.64 23.96 -1.47
CA ALA A 419 -31.21 25.23 -1.89
C ALA A 419 -32.76 25.20 -2.02
N GLY A 420 -33.40 24.07 -1.75
CA GLY A 420 -34.86 23.92 -1.82
C GLY A 420 -35.41 23.78 -3.25
N GLN A 421 -34.61 23.25 -4.19
CA GLN A 421 -35.01 23.04 -5.59
C GLN A 421 -35.06 21.53 -5.93
N PRO A 422 -36.06 20.78 -5.42
CA PRO A 422 -36.11 19.33 -5.57
C PRO A 422 -36.27 18.87 -7.04
N ASP A 423 -36.98 19.64 -7.87
CA ASP A 423 -37.13 19.35 -9.30
C ASP A 423 -35.79 19.44 -10.05
N ALA A 424 -35.04 20.52 -9.82
CA ALA A 424 -33.71 20.71 -10.40
C ALA A 424 -32.73 19.64 -9.92
N ALA A 425 -32.71 19.37 -8.60
CA ALA A 425 -31.86 18.34 -8.00
C ALA A 425 -32.12 16.96 -8.62
N LEU A 426 -33.39 16.55 -8.71
CA LEU A 426 -33.78 15.29 -9.34
C LEU A 426 -33.37 15.23 -10.81
N GLY A 427 -33.59 16.32 -11.56
CA GLY A 427 -33.16 16.45 -12.95
C GLY A 427 -31.65 16.23 -13.12
N THR A 428 -30.84 16.88 -12.29
CA THR A 428 -29.38 16.77 -12.28
C THR A 428 -28.91 15.35 -11.94
N TRP A 429 -29.46 14.73 -10.90
CA TRP A 429 -29.12 13.36 -10.53
C TRP A 429 -29.52 12.35 -11.61
N MET A 430 -30.70 12.51 -12.24
CA MET A 430 -31.13 11.66 -13.34
C MET A 430 -30.31 11.86 -14.61
N GLN A 431 -29.80 13.06 -14.86
CA GLN A 431 -28.84 13.28 -15.94
C GLN A 431 -27.54 12.52 -15.66
N PHE A 432 -27.00 12.61 -14.45
CA PHE A 432 -25.81 11.86 -14.06
C PHE A 432 -25.98 10.34 -14.24
N HIS A 433 -27.11 9.78 -13.81
CA HIS A 433 -27.38 8.34 -14.00
C HIS A 433 -27.44 7.94 -15.48
N ARG A 434 -28.08 8.74 -16.34
CA ARG A 434 -28.15 8.48 -17.79
C ARG A 434 -26.78 8.53 -18.46
N GLU A 435 -25.95 9.52 -18.12
CA GLU A 435 -24.58 9.64 -18.65
C GLU A 435 -23.70 8.45 -18.22
N GLN A 436 -23.93 7.91 -17.02
CA GLN A 436 -23.16 6.80 -16.46
C GLN A 436 -23.72 5.41 -16.81
N ALA A 437 -24.94 5.32 -17.33
CA ALA A 437 -25.65 4.04 -17.49
C ALA A 437 -24.88 3.01 -18.34
N GLN A 438 -24.16 3.44 -19.38
CA GLN A 438 -23.37 2.56 -20.25
C GLN A 438 -22.12 1.97 -19.57
N HIS A 439 -21.66 2.58 -18.48
CA HIS A 439 -20.49 2.15 -17.70
C HIS A 439 -20.87 1.39 -16.42
N ARG A 440 -22.17 1.12 -16.23
CA ARG A 440 -22.73 0.57 -15.01
C ARG A 440 -23.38 -0.79 -15.25
N LEU A 441 -23.49 -1.57 -14.18
CA LEU A 441 -24.13 -2.89 -14.21
C LEU A 441 -25.64 -2.74 -14.44
N PRO A 442 -26.29 -3.64 -15.21
CA PRO A 442 -27.74 -3.66 -15.25
C PRO A 442 -28.31 -3.94 -13.85
N LEU A 443 -29.57 -3.53 -13.62
CA LEU A 443 -30.28 -3.90 -12.40
C LEU A 443 -30.32 -5.43 -12.27
N PRO A 444 -30.04 -5.99 -11.07
CA PRO A 444 -30.12 -7.42 -10.88
C PRO A 444 -31.52 -7.94 -11.23
N PRO A 445 -31.66 -8.95 -12.10
CA PRO A 445 -32.95 -9.58 -12.34
C PRO A 445 -33.56 -10.10 -11.04
N GLN A 446 -34.88 -10.02 -10.94
CA GLN A 446 -35.66 -10.52 -9.80
C GLN A 446 -36.63 -11.59 -10.30
N ALA A 447 -36.94 -12.57 -9.46
CA ALA A 447 -37.89 -13.61 -9.84
C ALA A 447 -39.29 -13.00 -10.03
N ALA A 448 -39.82 -13.07 -11.27
CA ALA A 448 -41.13 -12.53 -11.60
C ALA A 448 -42.30 -13.19 -10.83
N ARG A 449 -42.10 -14.40 -10.32
CA ARG A 449 -43.02 -15.10 -9.40
C ARG A 449 -42.23 -15.87 -8.35
N GLN A 450 -42.56 -15.66 -7.08
CA GLN A 450 -41.97 -16.41 -5.98
C GLN A 450 -42.50 -17.85 -5.94
N PRO A 451 -41.70 -18.81 -5.46
CA PRO A 451 -42.21 -20.12 -5.07
C PRO A 451 -43.37 -19.96 -4.07
N THR A 452 -44.47 -20.66 -4.28
CA THR A 452 -45.59 -20.65 -3.32
C THR A 452 -45.26 -21.40 -2.02
N GLN A 453 -44.28 -22.32 -2.09
CA GLN A 453 -43.76 -23.10 -0.98
C GLN A 453 -42.22 -23.16 -1.03
N TRP A 454 -41.60 -23.12 0.15
CA TRP A 454 -40.16 -23.31 0.33
C TRP A 454 -39.88 -24.64 1.01
N PRO A 455 -38.71 -25.27 0.76
CA PRO A 455 -38.28 -26.47 1.48
C PRO A 455 -38.30 -26.26 3.01
N ALA A 456 -38.42 -27.32 3.80
CA ALA A 456 -38.30 -27.18 5.26
C ALA A 456 -36.92 -26.61 5.65
N LEU A 457 -36.88 -25.80 6.73
CA LEU A 457 -35.61 -25.41 7.34
C LEU A 457 -35.00 -26.66 7.98
N GLY A 458 -33.78 -27.00 7.60
CA GLY A 458 -33.06 -28.16 8.12
C GLY A 458 -32.75 -28.03 9.61
N SER A 459 -32.43 -29.15 10.27
CA SER A 459 -31.86 -29.11 11.62
C SER A 459 -30.36 -28.79 11.58
N ILE A 460 -29.87 -28.08 12.59
CA ILE A 460 -28.44 -27.78 12.76
C ILE A 460 -27.84 -28.89 13.63
N PRO A 461 -26.92 -29.73 13.13
CA PRO A 461 -26.25 -30.73 13.96
C PRO A 461 -25.40 -30.09 15.06
N ASP A 462 -25.31 -30.72 16.24
CA ASP A 462 -24.50 -30.22 17.37
C ASP A 462 -23.01 -30.07 17.03
N SER A 463 -22.52 -30.81 16.03
CA SER A 463 -21.16 -30.71 15.52
C SER A 463 -20.89 -29.44 14.71
N VAL A 464 -21.93 -28.75 14.23
CA VAL A 464 -21.78 -27.52 13.44
C VAL A 464 -21.71 -26.33 14.39
N THR A 465 -20.51 -25.78 14.56
CA THR A 465 -20.27 -24.56 15.35
C THR A 465 -20.32 -23.29 14.51
N ALA A 466 -20.14 -23.40 13.19
CA ALA A 466 -20.20 -22.27 12.27
C ALA A 466 -21.57 -21.58 12.29
N ARG A 467 -21.59 -20.25 12.29
CA ARG A 467 -22.82 -19.43 12.27
C ARG A 467 -22.69 -18.28 11.27
N PRO A 468 -22.56 -18.58 9.96
CA PRO A 468 -22.37 -17.55 8.94
C PRO A 468 -23.53 -16.57 8.93
N LEU A 469 -23.20 -15.31 8.69
CA LEU A 469 -24.14 -14.20 8.59
C LEU A 469 -24.02 -13.58 7.20
N PHE A 470 -25.11 -13.57 6.45
CA PHE A 470 -25.23 -12.75 5.26
C PHE A 470 -25.69 -11.36 5.65
N VAL A 471 -25.11 -10.33 5.03
CA VAL A 471 -25.55 -8.94 5.20
C VAL A 471 -26.03 -8.42 3.86
N TRP A 472 -27.21 -7.84 3.83
CA TRP A 472 -27.78 -7.27 2.61
C TRP A 472 -28.68 -6.07 2.90
N GLY A 473 -28.88 -5.23 1.89
CA GLY A 473 -29.86 -4.15 1.89
C GLY A 473 -30.01 -3.66 0.46
N THR A 474 -31.22 -3.22 0.11
CA THR A 474 -31.45 -2.61 -1.20
C THR A 474 -30.73 -1.25 -1.31
N PRO A 475 -30.55 -0.68 -2.51
CA PRO A 475 -30.06 0.68 -2.67
C PRO A 475 -30.84 1.69 -1.80
N GLY A 476 -30.12 2.66 -1.22
CA GLY A 476 -30.68 3.65 -0.28
C GLY A 476 -30.91 3.15 1.15
N SER A 477 -30.71 1.85 1.43
CA SER A 477 -30.80 1.29 2.80
C SER A 477 -29.66 1.69 3.73
N HIS A 478 -28.54 2.18 3.18
CA HIS A 478 -27.28 2.46 3.89
C HIS A 478 -26.57 1.22 4.47
N VAL A 479 -26.78 0.04 3.88
CA VAL A 479 -26.08 -1.20 4.26
C VAL A 479 -24.55 -1.05 4.29
N GLU A 480 -23.98 -0.22 3.42
CA GLU A 480 -22.53 0.03 3.39
C GLU A 480 -22.00 0.68 4.67
N ARG A 481 -22.81 1.52 5.34
CA ARG A 481 -22.46 2.16 6.61
C ARG A 481 -22.48 1.14 7.75
N LEU A 482 -23.48 0.25 7.74
CA LEU A 482 -23.57 -0.87 8.67
C LEU A 482 -22.37 -1.81 8.54
N VAL A 483 -22.02 -2.21 7.32
CA VAL A 483 -20.88 -3.09 7.03
C VAL A 483 -19.55 -2.44 7.43
N ALA A 484 -19.39 -1.12 7.27
CA ALA A 484 -18.20 -0.41 7.70
C ALA A 484 -17.98 -0.50 9.23
N VAL A 485 -19.03 -0.30 10.03
CA VAL A 485 -18.97 -0.44 11.49
C VAL A 485 -18.68 -1.89 11.91
N MET A 486 -19.35 -2.87 11.28
CA MET A 486 -19.09 -4.28 11.54
C MET A 486 -17.64 -4.67 11.18
N GLY A 487 -17.11 -4.17 10.06
CA GLY A 487 -15.75 -4.47 9.61
C GLY A 487 -14.67 -3.87 10.50
N ALA A 488 -14.94 -2.74 11.15
CA ALA A 488 -14.07 -2.18 12.17
C ALA A 488 -14.08 -2.99 13.48
N ALA A 489 -15.20 -3.67 13.78
CA ALA A 489 -15.34 -4.48 14.99
C ALA A 489 -14.72 -5.88 14.87
N THR A 490 -14.72 -6.48 13.67
CA THR A 490 -14.28 -7.87 13.49
C THR A 490 -13.66 -8.15 12.13
N PRO A 491 -12.58 -8.96 12.07
CA PRO A 491 -11.96 -9.37 10.81
C PRO A 491 -12.80 -10.40 10.04
N LEU A 492 -13.97 -10.82 10.54
CA LEU A 492 -14.84 -11.81 9.86
C LEU A 492 -15.68 -11.22 8.72
N VAL A 493 -15.76 -9.89 8.62
CA VAL A 493 -16.49 -9.21 7.54
C VAL A 493 -15.77 -9.38 6.21
N ARG A 494 -16.53 -9.73 5.17
CA ARG A 494 -16.04 -9.85 3.81
C ARG A 494 -16.87 -8.94 2.89
N GLY A 495 -16.20 -7.89 2.39
CA GLY A 495 -16.72 -6.98 1.35
C GLY A 495 -16.03 -7.18 -0.01
N ASP A 496 -15.27 -8.26 -0.16
CA ASP A 496 -14.50 -8.62 -1.37
C ASP A 496 -15.37 -8.82 -2.63
N ARG A 497 -16.67 -9.10 -2.48
CA ARG A 497 -17.65 -9.12 -3.58
C ARG A 497 -17.77 -7.80 -4.35
N TYR A 498 -17.45 -6.68 -3.69
CA TYR A 498 -17.41 -5.33 -4.26
C TYR A 498 -15.99 -4.90 -4.68
N GLY A 499 -15.00 -5.79 -4.50
CA GLY A 499 -13.60 -5.53 -4.80
C GLY A 499 -13.16 -5.95 -6.20
N THR A 500 -11.85 -5.86 -6.45
CA THR A 500 -11.22 -6.23 -7.73
C THR A 500 -11.02 -7.75 -7.89
N THR A 501 -11.09 -8.51 -6.79
CA THR A 501 -10.94 -9.97 -6.77
C THR A 501 -12.11 -10.64 -6.03
N PRO A 502 -13.33 -10.59 -6.59
CA PRO A 502 -14.50 -11.18 -5.94
C PRO A 502 -14.42 -12.72 -5.91
N PRO A 503 -15.12 -13.38 -4.96
CA PRO A 503 -15.19 -14.83 -4.91
C PRO A 503 -15.88 -15.40 -6.16
N SER A 504 -15.34 -16.51 -6.67
CA SER A 504 -15.92 -17.24 -7.80
C SER A 504 -16.94 -18.27 -7.31
N ASP A 505 -18.09 -17.79 -6.83
CA ASP A 505 -19.23 -18.61 -6.41
C ASP A 505 -20.55 -18.14 -7.05
N ALA A 506 -21.62 -18.92 -6.88
CA ALA A 506 -22.93 -18.59 -7.44
C ALA A 506 -23.53 -17.30 -6.86
N LEU A 507 -23.22 -16.92 -5.62
CA LEU A 507 -23.72 -15.68 -5.03
C LEU A 507 -23.12 -14.42 -5.68
N GLN A 508 -22.05 -14.57 -6.47
CA GLN A 508 -21.48 -13.50 -7.29
C GLN A 508 -22.24 -13.26 -8.61
N SER A 509 -23.09 -14.20 -9.06
CA SER A 509 -23.71 -14.17 -10.39
C SER A 509 -25.22 -13.91 -10.33
N TYR A 510 -25.70 -12.89 -11.05
CA TYR A 510 -27.15 -12.67 -11.17
C TYR A 510 -27.89 -13.76 -11.97
N ARG A 511 -27.18 -14.60 -12.73
CA ARG A 511 -27.80 -15.73 -13.46
C ARG A 511 -28.20 -16.87 -12.53
N THR A 512 -27.75 -16.86 -11.29
CA THR A 512 -28.05 -17.90 -10.32
C THR A 512 -29.53 -18.11 -10.10
N LEU A 513 -30.36 -17.07 -10.22
CA LEU A 513 -31.81 -17.20 -10.15
C LEU A 513 -32.39 -18.04 -11.29
N GLU A 514 -31.99 -17.72 -12.52
CA GLU A 514 -32.40 -18.48 -13.70
C GLU A 514 -31.91 -19.92 -13.62
N GLN A 515 -30.65 -20.13 -13.20
CA GLN A 515 -30.05 -21.47 -13.08
C GLN A 515 -30.70 -22.32 -11.98
N LEU A 516 -31.07 -21.74 -10.85
CA LEU A 516 -31.83 -22.44 -9.80
C LEU A 516 -33.24 -22.78 -10.30
N ALA A 517 -33.91 -21.84 -10.97
CA ALA A 517 -35.26 -22.04 -11.49
C ALA A 517 -35.31 -23.07 -12.63
N SER A 518 -34.30 -23.12 -13.49
CA SER A 518 -34.18 -24.09 -14.58
C SER A 518 -33.68 -25.46 -14.13
N GLY A 519 -33.09 -25.54 -12.92
CA GLY A 519 -32.43 -26.74 -12.40
C GLY A 519 -31.00 -26.96 -12.92
N GLU A 520 -30.44 -26.02 -13.70
CA GLU A 520 -29.04 -26.03 -14.13
C GLU A 520 -28.09 -25.98 -12.94
N LEU A 521 -28.43 -25.20 -11.91
CA LEU A 521 -27.71 -25.16 -10.64
C LEU A 521 -28.50 -25.92 -9.58
N ALA A 522 -27.92 -27.01 -9.08
CA ALA A 522 -28.49 -27.72 -7.94
C ALA A 522 -28.43 -26.85 -6.66
N PRO A 523 -29.48 -26.83 -5.82
CA PRO A 523 -29.48 -26.05 -4.58
C PRO A 523 -28.32 -26.40 -3.63
N THR A 524 -27.91 -27.68 -3.56
CA THR A 524 -26.73 -28.12 -2.79
C THR A 524 -25.44 -27.52 -3.33
N ALA A 525 -25.26 -27.51 -4.66
CA ALA A 525 -24.04 -27.02 -5.31
C ALA A 525 -23.82 -25.53 -5.08
N LEU A 526 -24.89 -24.73 -4.92
CA LEU A 526 -24.79 -23.33 -4.52
C LEU A 526 -24.08 -23.18 -3.17
N VAL A 527 -24.54 -23.95 -2.16
CA VAL A 527 -24.00 -23.87 -0.79
C VAL A 527 -22.59 -24.45 -0.72
N GLU A 528 -22.36 -25.60 -1.36
CA GLU A 528 -21.04 -26.23 -1.42
C GLU A 528 -20.01 -25.35 -2.13
N GLY A 529 -20.39 -24.74 -3.25
CA GLY A 529 -19.54 -23.82 -3.99
C GLY A 529 -19.16 -22.59 -3.17
N TRP A 530 -20.11 -22.02 -2.42
CA TRP A 530 -19.83 -20.93 -1.48
C TRP A 530 -18.88 -21.37 -0.35
N LYS A 531 -19.14 -22.51 0.32
CA LYS A 531 -18.27 -23.06 1.37
C LYS A 531 -16.85 -23.32 0.86
N ALA A 532 -16.70 -23.80 -0.37
CA ALA A 532 -15.41 -24.10 -0.98
C ALA A 532 -14.53 -22.85 -1.24
N GLN A 533 -15.11 -21.66 -1.31
CA GLN A 533 -14.35 -20.41 -1.46
C GLN A 533 -13.84 -19.85 -0.12
N LEU A 534 -14.38 -20.29 1.02
CA LEU A 534 -14.05 -19.72 2.33
C LEU A 534 -12.55 -19.83 2.71
N PRO A 535 -11.85 -20.97 2.50
CA PRO A 535 -10.43 -21.06 2.83
C PRO A 535 -9.56 -20.08 2.02
N ARG A 536 -9.90 -19.85 0.75
CA ARG A 536 -9.21 -18.85 -0.10
C ARG A 536 -9.45 -17.42 0.38
N ARG A 537 -10.54 -17.20 1.13
CA ARG A 537 -10.88 -15.93 1.78
C ARG A 537 -10.38 -15.86 3.23
N GLY A 538 -9.49 -16.78 3.62
CA GLY A 538 -8.88 -16.86 4.95
C GLY A 538 -9.87 -17.23 6.05
N ILE A 539 -10.86 -18.07 5.75
CA ILE A 539 -11.91 -18.52 6.68
C ILE A 539 -11.94 -20.04 6.68
N ASP A 540 -11.42 -20.64 7.76
CA ASP A 540 -11.27 -22.09 7.88
C ASP A 540 -12.37 -22.74 8.75
N ASP A 541 -13.01 -21.96 9.64
CA ASP A 541 -14.02 -22.43 10.59
C ASP A 541 -15.47 -22.22 10.10
N GLY A 542 -15.64 -21.62 8.91
CA GLY A 542 -16.93 -21.30 8.32
C GLY A 542 -17.64 -20.09 8.92
N ASN A 543 -17.05 -19.38 9.89
CA ASN A 543 -17.63 -18.17 10.46
C ASN A 543 -17.27 -16.97 9.59
N VAL A 544 -18.27 -16.41 8.92
CA VAL A 544 -18.11 -15.28 8.00
C VAL A 544 -19.30 -14.34 8.10
N ILE A 545 -19.03 -13.05 7.94
CA ILE A 545 -20.05 -12.03 7.70
C ILE A 545 -19.90 -11.61 6.23
N ASP A 546 -20.70 -12.21 5.35
CA ASP A 546 -20.56 -12.08 3.89
C ASP A 546 -21.55 -11.01 3.37
N TRP A 547 -21.01 -9.89 2.86
CA TRP A 547 -21.83 -8.79 2.34
C TRP A 547 -22.27 -9.10 0.91
N LEU A 548 -23.55 -9.44 0.74
CA LEU A 548 -24.12 -9.87 -0.53
C LEU A 548 -24.39 -8.70 -1.47
N LEU A 549 -24.23 -8.95 -2.77
CA LEU A 549 -24.53 -7.99 -3.84
C LEU A 549 -26.03 -7.83 -4.09
N TRP A 550 -26.78 -8.93 -3.92
CA TRP A 550 -28.21 -9.04 -4.24
C TRP A 550 -28.85 -10.12 -3.36
N TRP A 551 -30.18 -10.04 -3.21
CA TRP A 551 -30.98 -11.03 -2.49
C TRP A 551 -32.32 -11.25 -3.21
N ASP A 552 -32.77 -12.50 -3.23
CA ASP A 552 -34.09 -12.92 -3.70
C ASP A 552 -34.48 -14.21 -2.96
N ASN A 553 -35.75 -14.37 -2.58
CA ASN A 553 -36.19 -15.51 -1.77
C ASN A 553 -36.08 -16.86 -2.49
N THR A 554 -35.80 -16.89 -3.80
CA THR A 554 -35.44 -18.12 -4.52
C THR A 554 -34.20 -18.79 -3.93
N LEU A 555 -33.26 -18.01 -3.38
CA LEU A 555 -32.07 -18.54 -2.69
C LEU A 555 -32.43 -19.45 -1.51
N LEU A 556 -33.60 -19.25 -0.89
CA LEU A 556 -34.07 -20.05 0.22
C LEU A 556 -34.36 -21.51 -0.16
N THR A 557 -34.51 -21.81 -1.45
CA THR A 557 -34.57 -23.21 -1.94
C THR A 557 -33.27 -23.97 -1.68
N ALA A 558 -32.14 -23.26 -1.64
CA ALA A 558 -30.82 -23.79 -1.28
C ALA A 558 -30.51 -23.61 0.21
N LEU A 559 -30.70 -22.40 0.73
CA LEU A 559 -30.24 -22.05 2.07
C LEU A 559 -31.01 -22.78 3.18
N ARG A 560 -32.34 -22.95 3.06
CA ARG A 560 -33.15 -23.58 4.11
C ARG A 560 -32.75 -25.05 4.36
N PRO A 561 -32.65 -25.93 3.34
CA PRO A 561 -32.29 -27.33 3.57
C PRO A 561 -30.78 -27.56 3.72
N HIS A 562 -29.92 -26.71 3.16
CA HIS A 562 -28.48 -26.99 3.05
C HIS A 562 -27.55 -26.04 3.81
N LEU A 563 -28.09 -24.92 4.33
CA LEU A 563 -27.39 -24.01 5.24
C LEU A 563 -28.31 -23.56 6.38
N PRO A 564 -28.91 -24.47 7.16
CA PRO A 564 -29.84 -24.10 8.24
C PRO A 564 -29.17 -23.28 9.36
N GLU A 565 -27.84 -23.34 9.49
CA GLU A 565 -27.04 -22.57 10.44
C GLU A 565 -26.80 -21.11 10.04
N GLY A 566 -27.09 -20.74 8.80
CA GLY A 566 -26.91 -19.39 8.28
C GLY A 566 -27.99 -18.42 8.75
N ARG A 567 -27.65 -17.13 8.73
CA ARG A 567 -28.52 -16.02 9.16
C ARG A 567 -28.42 -14.86 8.18
N LEU A 568 -29.41 -13.97 8.21
CA LEU A 568 -29.43 -12.76 7.39
C LEU A 568 -29.61 -11.50 8.24
N ALA A 569 -28.75 -10.50 8.08
CA ALA A 569 -28.94 -9.15 8.58
C ALA A 569 -29.35 -8.23 7.42
N ILE A 570 -30.46 -7.52 7.60
CA ILE A 570 -31.07 -6.68 6.57
C ILE A 570 -31.05 -5.23 7.02
N ALA A 571 -30.35 -4.36 6.29
CA ALA A 571 -30.48 -2.92 6.47
C ALA A 571 -31.78 -2.43 5.82
N LEU A 572 -32.56 -1.64 6.55
CA LEU A 572 -33.85 -1.09 6.09
C LEU A 572 -34.01 0.36 6.53
N ARG A 573 -34.67 1.15 5.68
CA ARG A 573 -35.16 2.50 5.96
C ARG A 573 -36.57 2.66 5.38
N ASP A 574 -37.18 3.84 5.50
CA ASP A 574 -38.41 4.15 4.79
C ASP A 574 -38.19 3.94 3.27
N PRO A 575 -38.94 3.04 2.61
CA PRO A 575 -38.81 2.78 1.18
C PRO A 575 -38.81 4.04 0.29
N ARG A 576 -39.51 5.09 0.71
CA ARG A 576 -39.59 6.36 -0.02
C ARG A 576 -38.29 7.16 0.08
N ASP A 577 -37.67 7.20 1.26
CA ASP A 577 -36.33 7.79 1.43
C ASP A 577 -35.27 6.94 0.73
N MET A 578 -35.41 5.60 0.75
CA MET A 578 -34.48 4.71 0.06
C MET A 578 -34.48 4.94 -1.46
N LEU A 579 -35.65 5.15 -2.07
CA LEU A 579 -35.74 5.55 -3.48
C LEU A 579 -35.00 6.88 -3.69
N LEU A 580 -35.28 7.89 -2.85
CA LEU A 580 -34.67 9.21 -3.01
C LEU A 580 -33.15 9.17 -2.84
N ASP A 581 -32.62 8.48 -1.83
CA ASP A 581 -31.18 8.28 -1.64
C ASP A 581 -30.54 7.49 -2.79
N TRP A 582 -31.23 6.49 -3.34
CA TRP A 582 -30.71 5.78 -4.52
C TRP A 582 -30.60 6.72 -5.73
N LEU A 583 -31.60 7.58 -5.95
CA LEU A 583 -31.57 8.56 -7.03
C LEU A 583 -30.46 9.59 -6.82
N SER A 584 -30.22 10.07 -5.59
CA SER A 584 -29.20 11.10 -5.32
C SER A 584 -27.77 10.56 -5.29
N ALA A 585 -27.56 9.42 -4.64
CA ALA A 585 -26.24 8.91 -4.30
C ALA A 585 -25.85 7.62 -5.04
N GLY A 586 -26.79 6.96 -5.71
CA GLY A 586 -26.57 5.66 -6.32
C GLY A 586 -26.61 4.50 -5.32
N ALA A 587 -25.99 3.38 -5.70
CA ALA A 587 -25.93 2.16 -4.90
C ALA A 587 -24.48 1.74 -4.68
N SER A 588 -24.22 0.91 -3.67
CA SER A 588 -22.88 0.36 -3.40
C SER A 588 -22.34 -0.45 -4.58
N ALA A 589 -23.23 -1.17 -5.27
CA ALA A 589 -22.93 -1.70 -6.60
C ALA A 589 -23.24 -0.61 -7.64
N PRO A 590 -22.41 -0.41 -8.67
CA PRO A 590 -22.60 0.65 -9.65
C PRO A 590 -23.73 0.27 -10.64
N LEU A 591 -24.98 0.37 -10.17
CA LEU A 591 -26.18 -0.01 -10.94
C LEU A 591 -26.60 1.09 -11.90
N ALA A 592 -26.97 0.69 -13.12
CA ALA A 592 -27.47 1.55 -14.18
C ALA A 592 -28.94 1.86 -13.93
N LEU A 593 -29.28 3.16 -13.94
CA LEU A 593 -30.63 3.67 -13.77
C LEU A 593 -31.02 4.54 -14.96
N GLN A 594 -32.20 4.27 -15.53
CA GLN A 594 -32.73 5.00 -16.68
C GLN A 594 -33.82 6.00 -16.27
N SER A 595 -34.63 5.66 -15.26
CA SER A 595 -35.73 6.51 -14.80
C SER A 595 -36.06 6.25 -13.32
N PRO A 596 -36.70 7.23 -12.64
CA PRO A 596 -37.24 7.01 -11.30
C PRO A 596 -38.25 5.85 -11.25
N GLN A 597 -39.04 5.66 -12.30
CA GLN A 597 -40.00 4.56 -12.38
C GLN A 597 -39.29 3.19 -12.36
N GLN A 598 -38.22 3.03 -13.14
CA GLN A 598 -37.46 1.78 -13.16
C GLN A 598 -36.86 1.44 -11.78
N ALA A 599 -36.33 2.44 -11.08
CA ALA A 599 -35.83 2.28 -9.71
C ALA A 599 -36.97 1.88 -8.74
N THR A 600 -38.13 2.52 -8.88
CA THR A 600 -39.32 2.25 -8.05
C THR A 600 -39.81 0.82 -8.23
N ASP A 601 -39.99 0.37 -9.46
CA ASP A 601 -40.50 -0.97 -9.77
C ASP A 601 -39.56 -2.06 -9.22
N TRP A 602 -38.25 -1.87 -9.40
CA TRP A 602 -37.24 -2.80 -8.88
C TRP A 602 -37.21 -2.83 -7.35
N LEU A 603 -37.26 -1.66 -6.72
CA LEU A 603 -37.24 -1.53 -5.26
C LEU A 603 -38.50 -2.14 -4.65
N LEU A 604 -39.66 -1.93 -5.25
CA LEU A 604 -40.93 -2.51 -4.81
C LEU A 604 -40.85 -4.04 -4.78
N ILE A 605 -40.41 -4.67 -5.88
CA ILE A 605 -40.28 -6.14 -5.96
C ILE A 605 -39.27 -6.65 -4.91
N ALA A 606 -38.13 -5.98 -4.74
CA ALA A 606 -37.13 -6.37 -3.73
C ALA A 606 -37.70 -6.32 -2.30
N LEU A 607 -38.42 -5.24 -2.00
CA LEU A 607 -39.00 -5.02 -0.68
C LEU A 607 -40.19 -5.96 -0.41
N GLU A 608 -40.97 -6.32 -1.43
CA GLU A 608 -42.01 -7.36 -1.31
C GLU A 608 -41.41 -8.72 -0.91
N GLN A 609 -40.26 -9.07 -1.49
CA GLN A 609 -39.52 -10.28 -1.13
C GLN A 609 -39.08 -10.24 0.34
N LEU A 610 -38.52 -9.11 0.79
CA LEU A 610 -38.13 -8.92 2.19
C LEU A 610 -39.32 -8.95 3.15
N ALA A 611 -40.44 -8.32 2.80
CA ALA A 611 -41.64 -8.36 3.61
C ALA A 611 -42.17 -9.79 3.72
N THR A 612 -42.13 -10.56 2.63
CA THR A 612 -42.55 -11.97 2.60
C THR A 612 -41.63 -12.84 3.45
N LEU A 613 -40.31 -12.63 3.37
CA LEU A 613 -39.31 -13.29 4.22
C LEU A 613 -39.61 -13.05 5.70
N HIS A 614 -39.90 -11.79 6.05
CA HIS A 614 -40.13 -11.36 7.42
C HIS A 614 -41.45 -11.84 7.99
N GLU A 615 -42.56 -11.57 7.31
CA GLU A 615 -43.92 -11.92 7.75
C GLU A 615 -44.15 -13.42 7.87
N ARG A 616 -43.46 -14.23 7.04
CA ARG A 616 -43.60 -15.69 7.04
C ARG A 616 -42.45 -16.41 7.75
N ASP A 617 -41.53 -15.67 8.38
CA ASP A 617 -40.34 -16.18 9.07
C ASP A 617 -39.60 -17.26 8.26
N LEU A 618 -39.27 -16.94 7.00
CA LEU A 618 -38.79 -17.97 6.07
C LEU A 618 -37.32 -18.38 6.30
N TYR A 619 -36.54 -17.61 7.04
CA TYR A 619 -35.14 -17.92 7.34
C TYR A 619 -34.68 -17.05 8.52
N PRO A 620 -33.77 -17.52 9.39
CA PRO A 620 -33.31 -16.72 10.52
C PRO A 620 -32.75 -15.37 10.09
N HIS A 621 -33.38 -14.28 10.50
CA HIS A 621 -32.98 -12.94 10.06
C HIS A 621 -33.22 -11.86 11.13
N ARG A 622 -32.55 -10.72 10.95
CA ARG A 622 -32.72 -9.50 11.75
C ARG A 622 -32.80 -8.29 10.81
N ILE A 623 -33.87 -7.50 10.94
CA ILE A 623 -33.97 -6.19 10.28
C ILE A 623 -33.34 -5.14 11.20
N ILE A 624 -32.45 -4.33 10.64
CA ILE A 624 -31.74 -3.25 11.33
C ILE A 624 -32.15 -1.95 10.65
N ARG A 625 -32.84 -1.09 11.40
CA ARG A 625 -33.35 0.19 10.89
C ARG A 625 -32.29 1.27 11.03
N LEU A 626 -32.13 2.06 9.97
CA LEU A 626 -31.16 3.16 9.92
C LEU A 626 -31.82 4.54 9.78
N ASP A 627 -33.14 4.61 9.97
CA ASP A 627 -33.89 5.87 9.97
C ASP A 627 -33.45 6.78 11.12
N GLY A 628 -33.14 8.03 10.83
CA GLY A 628 -32.74 9.07 11.79
C GLY A 628 -31.30 8.98 12.29
N ILE A 629 -30.55 7.95 11.86
CA ILE A 629 -29.14 7.73 12.22
C ILE A 629 -28.25 7.62 10.98
N GLU A 630 -28.71 8.14 9.84
CA GLU A 630 -28.04 7.96 8.55
C GLU A 630 -26.60 8.45 8.60
N ASN A 631 -26.37 9.58 9.28
CA ASN A 631 -25.08 10.26 9.42
C ASN A 631 -24.52 10.22 10.85
N ASP A 632 -25.09 9.42 11.75
CA ASP A 632 -24.69 9.35 13.16
C ASP A 632 -23.91 8.05 13.46
N PRO A 633 -22.57 8.11 13.61
CA PRO A 633 -21.76 6.94 13.99
C PRO A 633 -22.24 6.25 15.27
N GLN A 634 -22.67 7.03 16.28
CA GLN A 634 -23.10 6.51 17.57
C GLN A 634 -24.44 5.78 17.43
N GLY A 635 -25.37 6.36 16.66
CA GLY A 635 -26.65 5.75 16.34
C GLY A 635 -26.50 4.38 15.65
N ILE A 636 -25.62 4.28 14.65
CA ILE A 636 -25.37 3.01 13.93
C ILE A 636 -24.75 1.96 14.88
N SER A 637 -23.77 2.36 15.70
CA SER A 637 -23.19 1.47 16.71
C SER A 637 -24.26 0.93 17.68
N THR A 638 -25.13 1.83 18.17
CA THR A 638 -26.21 1.48 19.09
C THR A 638 -27.22 0.52 18.45
N ALA A 639 -27.57 0.72 17.18
CA ALA A 639 -28.47 -0.17 16.44
C ALA A 639 -27.87 -1.58 16.29
N LEU A 640 -26.56 -1.69 16.04
CA LEU A 640 -25.84 -2.97 15.98
C LEU A 640 -25.74 -3.64 17.36
N GLU A 641 -25.48 -2.88 18.42
CA GLU A 641 -25.50 -3.35 19.80
C GLU A 641 -26.85 -3.96 20.17
N GLN A 642 -27.96 -3.29 19.81
CA GLN A 642 -29.31 -3.83 20.02
C GLN A 642 -29.58 -5.08 19.19
N ALA A 643 -29.06 -5.13 17.95
CA ALA A 643 -29.26 -6.26 17.05
C ALA A 643 -28.47 -7.52 17.46
N PHE A 644 -27.27 -7.37 18.01
CA PHE A 644 -26.33 -8.47 18.26
C PHE A 644 -25.90 -8.67 19.72
N GLY A 645 -26.16 -7.71 20.60
CA GLY A 645 -25.74 -7.77 22.01
C GLY A 645 -24.22 -7.64 22.22
N LEU A 646 -23.51 -7.04 21.25
CA LEU A 646 -22.06 -6.86 21.25
C LEU A 646 -21.74 -5.37 21.06
N SER A 647 -20.67 -4.87 21.70
CA SER A 647 -20.24 -3.48 21.50
C SER A 647 -19.52 -3.28 20.18
N PHE A 648 -19.77 -2.14 19.52
CA PHE A 648 -19.17 -1.77 18.24
C PHE A 648 -18.40 -0.44 18.35
N PRO A 649 -17.33 -0.27 17.56
CA PRO A 649 -16.55 0.97 17.55
C PRO A 649 -17.29 2.09 16.78
N LEU A 650 -16.94 3.34 17.09
CA LEU A 650 -17.40 4.50 16.32
C LEU A 650 -16.58 4.61 15.04
N VAL A 651 -17.26 4.61 13.91
CA VAL A 651 -16.66 4.76 12.59
C VAL A 651 -17.27 5.97 11.89
N GLU A 652 -16.43 6.96 11.60
CA GLU A 652 -16.85 8.13 10.84
C GLU A 652 -17.32 7.71 9.43
N PRO A 653 -18.51 8.14 8.99
CA PRO A 653 -19.03 7.83 7.67
C PRO A 653 -18.08 8.32 6.58
N ARG A 654 -17.82 7.46 5.59
CA ARG A 654 -17.09 7.84 4.39
C ARG A 654 -18.05 8.36 3.33
N GLY A 655 -17.66 9.44 2.66
CA GLY A 655 -18.43 10.08 1.58
C GLY A 655 -19.35 11.20 2.08
N PRO A 656 -20.15 11.80 1.18
CA PRO A 656 -21.04 12.90 1.52
C PRO A 656 -22.11 12.46 2.54
N ALA A 657 -22.63 13.43 3.28
CA ALA A 657 -23.80 13.21 4.12
C ALA A 657 -24.98 12.70 3.29
N ARG A 658 -25.72 11.74 3.83
CA ARG A 658 -26.94 11.19 3.23
C ARG A 658 -28.15 12.04 3.58
N LEU A 659 -29.21 11.91 2.80
CA LEU A 659 -30.46 12.64 3.03
C LEU A 659 -31.09 12.18 4.35
N ALA A 660 -31.62 13.13 5.11
CA ALA A 660 -32.25 12.85 6.39
C ALA A 660 -33.57 12.07 6.21
N SER A 661 -33.94 11.28 7.21
CA SER A 661 -35.26 10.61 7.23
C SER A 661 -36.41 11.60 7.02
N GLY A 662 -37.35 11.22 6.16
CA GLY A 662 -38.52 11.99 5.80
C GLY A 662 -38.29 13.02 4.68
N ARG A 663 -37.07 13.13 4.13
CA ARG A 663 -36.74 14.07 3.04
C ARG A 663 -37.55 13.79 1.77
N TRP A 664 -38.01 12.55 1.58
CA TRP A 664 -38.93 12.19 0.49
C TRP A 664 -40.18 13.10 0.39
N ARG A 665 -40.65 13.68 1.50
CA ARG A 665 -41.82 14.57 1.50
C ARG A 665 -41.60 15.83 0.68
N ASP A 666 -40.39 16.37 0.69
CA ASP A 666 -40.02 17.57 -0.08
C ASP A 666 -40.02 17.28 -1.60
N TYR A 667 -39.90 16.00 -1.98
CA TYR A 667 -39.92 15.53 -3.36
C TYR A 667 -41.30 15.06 -3.82
N ARG A 668 -42.34 15.11 -2.98
CA ARG A 668 -43.69 14.59 -3.33
C ARG A 668 -44.28 15.30 -4.57
N GLY A 669 -43.92 16.55 -4.82
CA GLY A 669 -44.32 17.30 -6.01
C GLY A 669 -43.80 16.72 -7.34
N VAL A 670 -42.67 16.02 -7.32
CA VAL A 670 -41.99 15.51 -8.53
C VAL A 670 -41.92 13.97 -8.61
N LEU A 671 -42.06 13.28 -7.47
CA LEU A 671 -42.02 11.82 -7.35
C LEU A 671 -43.31 11.23 -6.73
N GLY A 672 -44.41 11.98 -6.71
CA GLY A 672 -45.65 11.59 -6.04
C GLY A 672 -46.15 10.18 -6.42
N ALA A 673 -46.22 9.87 -7.72
CA ALA A 673 -46.67 8.56 -8.19
C ALA A 673 -45.76 7.41 -7.71
N GLN A 674 -44.44 7.63 -7.69
CA GLN A 674 -43.47 6.65 -7.22
C GLN A 674 -43.59 6.43 -5.70
N PHE A 675 -43.75 7.51 -4.93
CA PHE A 675 -43.93 7.41 -3.49
C PHE A 675 -45.26 6.79 -3.10
N ASP A 676 -46.33 7.02 -3.84
CA ASP A 676 -47.63 6.39 -3.59
C ASP A 676 -47.55 4.86 -3.79
N LEU A 677 -46.81 4.38 -4.80
CA LEU A 677 -46.53 2.95 -4.98
C LEU A 677 -45.73 2.37 -3.80
N LEU A 678 -44.68 3.07 -3.36
CA LEU A 678 -43.82 2.62 -2.27
C LEU A 678 -44.48 2.73 -0.89
N THR A 679 -45.52 3.57 -0.75
CA THR A 679 -46.25 3.72 0.53
C THR A 679 -46.90 2.40 0.94
N LEU A 680 -47.42 1.62 0.00
CA LEU A 680 -48.04 0.32 0.29
C LEU A 680 -47.07 -0.65 0.97
N ILE A 681 -45.82 -0.72 0.48
CA ILE A 681 -44.80 -1.56 1.07
C ILE A 681 -44.17 -0.94 2.33
N ALA A 682 -44.09 0.39 2.41
CA ALA A 682 -43.64 1.10 3.61
C ALA A 682 -44.55 0.81 4.82
N VAL A 683 -45.87 0.83 4.64
CA VAL A 683 -46.84 0.51 5.71
C VAL A 683 -46.69 -0.93 6.21
N ARG A 684 -46.38 -1.90 5.34
CA ARG A 684 -46.10 -3.29 5.77
C ARG A 684 -44.87 -3.38 6.69
N PHE A 685 -43.89 -2.50 6.50
CA PHE A 685 -42.76 -2.34 7.41
C PHE A 685 -43.05 -1.36 8.56
N GLY A 686 -44.30 -0.96 8.81
CA GLY A 686 -44.67 -0.13 9.96
C GLY A 686 -44.31 1.35 9.84
N TYR A 687 -43.97 1.85 8.64
CA TYR A 687 -43.83 3.28 8.40
C TYR A 687 -45.20 3.97 8.27
N PRO A 688 -45.33 5.24 8.67
CA PRO A 688 -46.58 5.98 8.51
C PRO A 688 -46.94 6.17 7.04
N GLN A 689 -48.24 6.24 6.75
CA GLN A 689 -48.74 6.48 5.39
C GLN A 689 -48.34 7.87 4.87
N ASP A 690 -48.34 8.87 5.74
CA ASP A 690 -48.03 10.27 5.41
C ASP A 690 -46.59 10.68 5.76
#